data_AF-A0A3M0ZT86-F1
#
_entry.id   AF-A0A3M0ZT86-F1
#
_cell.length_a   1.000
_cell.length_b   1.000
_cell.length_c   1.000
_cell.angle_alpha   90.00
_cell.angle_beta   90.00
_cell.angle_gamma   90.00
#
_symmetry.space_group_name_H-M   'P 1'
#
loop_
_entity.id
_entity.type
_entity.pdbx_description
1 polymer ?
#
loop_
_entity_poly.entity_id
_entity_poly.type
_entity_poly.pdbx_seq_one_letter_code
_entity_poly.pdbx_strand_id
1 'polypeptide(L)'
;MKARAQKISRYRIFFYLLALLIVTSAILLAYIDNKVAKRLNGTDEIHLQGILSDSLKLTSNTQITQTVLKDELRRRNYNRVSGKVEKPGQYTVGDGYIEFITKSWRDAFNIKRHSQHIIYDYRKKRIYNLSDPETNVAFLEPEVVASLDESSTEARRFTPLDSIPKYLKDAVVAIEDRRFFSHFGLDALSLLRAIWVNIRAGKVVQGGSTITQQLAKNIFFSPKRTFSRKILEALAALSLEFRSSKEKILEMYLNEVYLGQSGAKEIHGVGEAAKEFFGRNVSEITLGEAALLAGLIKAPSYFSPRKHPNRARKRRDLVLRVMRQQGYINDYELMRALAEGIKVNPISPQTNKAPYFVAALKQEIKKNLRVDALISAGAAIYTGILLPYQICAQKAVKTSLSALKKHPRRINREKELQAALVSIESGTGKIRAYVGGRDYLKNQYDHAFQAKRQIGSAVKPFIYLTAIDWRLNDYKVATPISILPDKPITITLAGHKVWKPQNYARKFYGDVTLRYAFENSLNVPAVYVAQRVGIKAIVNTLRKFRVSRYIPPVPAIALGAIDTSVLELTASYGAFANGGSYVPPRFYISVADGKDIILKNPFYSVEISNEEPVYVMTDLMRGVVERGTGKVIRRLGYKGPAAGKTGTSDKARDAWFVGFTPSLVTGVWVGYDDNSPTGLTGGSAAAPIWARYMKCIEPYVEKEDFIPPQGVVFLDIDYETGAIAAPDCPSKVVAKEVFVKGTEPDLICRRGGNRERSATQYKARDPFKAKKKRKRGLWDVLFGRKNQPR
;
A
#
# COMPACT_ATOMS: atom_id res chain seq x y z
N MET A 1 10.11 -76.11 -41.36
CA MET A 1 10.02 -74.63 -41.33
C MET A 1 11.24 -74.08 -40.57
N LYS A 2 12.29 -73.60 -41.27
CA LYS A 2 13.46 -72.97 -40.64
C LYS A 2 13.27 -71.45 -40.67
N ALA A 3 13.06 -70.84 -39.50
CA ALA A 3 12.94 -69.39 -39.34
C ALA A 3 14.30 -68.71 -39.54
N ARG A 4 14.40 -67.86 -40.56
CA ARG A 4 15.51 -66.93 -40.79
C ARG A 4 15.44 -65.80 -39.76
N ALA A 5 16.22 -65.89 -38.68
CA ALA A 5 16.48 -64.75 -37.81
C ALA A 5 17.43 -63.78 -38.51
N GLN A 6 16.91 -62.65 -39.01
CA GLN A 6 17.72 -61.56 -39.55
C GLN A 6 18.56 -60.93 -38.43
N LYS A 7 19.87 -61.18 -38.43
CA LYS A 7 20.85 -60.39 -37.67
C LYS A 7 20.82 -58.96 -38.20
N ILE A 8 20.20 -58.05 -37.44
CA ILE A 8 20.29 -56.61 -37.70
C ILE A 8 21.76 -56.21 -37.53
N SER A 9 22.40 -55.77 -38.61
CA SER A 9 23.78 -55.29 -38.64
C SER A 9 23.98 -54.14 -37.63
N ARG A 10 25.06 -54.18 -36.84
CA ARG A 10 25.45 -53.13 -35.88
C ARG A 10 25.47 -51.73 -36.51
N TYR A 11 25.71 -51.64 -37.83
CA TYR A 11 25.67 -50.39 -38.58
C TYR A 11 24.25 -49.79 -38.68
N ARG A 12 23.21 -50.63 -38.84
CA ARG A 12 21.82 -50.14 -38.87
C ARG A 12 21.40 -49.56 -37.53
N ILE A 13 21.79 -50.20 -36.43
CA ILE A 13 21.54 -49.68 -35.07
C ILE A 13 22.23 -48.33 -34.87
N PHE A 14 23.48 -48.18 -35.33
CA PHE A 14 24.19 -46.90 -35.31
C PHE A 14 23.45 -45.81 -36.10
N PHE A 15 23.00 -46.10 -37.32
CA PHE A 15 22.23 -45.15 -38.13
C PHE A 15 20.87 -44.80 -37.52
N TYR A 16 20.17 -45.75 -36.90
CA TYR A 16 18.92 -45.47 -36.18
C TYR A 16 19.15 -44.60 -34.95
N LEU A 17 20.21 -44.86 -34.18
CA LEU A 17 20.58 -44.02 -33.03
C LEU A 17 21.01 -42.61 -33.46
N LEU A 18 21.74 -42.48 -34.58
CA LEU A 18 22.12 -41.19 -35.14
C LEU A 18 20.90 -40.42 -35.66
N ALA A 19 19.99 -41.07 -36.37
CA ALA A 19 18.75 -40.47 -36.84
C ALA A 19 17.86 -40.04 -35.66
N LEU A 20 17.74 -40.87 -34.62
CA LEU A 20 17.02 -40.53 -33.40
C LEU A 20 17.67 -39.33 -32.68
N LEU A 21 19.01 -39.26 -32.61
CA LEU A 21 19.74 -38.13 -32.05
C LEU A 21 19.47 -36.84 -32.85
N ILE A 22 19.47 -36.91 -34.18
CA ILE A 22 19.20 -35.75 -35.05
C ILE A 22 17.75 -35.28 -34.87
N VAL A 23 16.78 -36.18 -34.90
CA VAL A 23 15.35 -35.87 -34.75
C VAL A 23 15.07 -35.29 -33.35
N THR A 24 15.59 -35.92 -32.31
CA THR A 24 15.43 -35.41 -30.93
C THR A 24 16.12 -34.06 -30.74
N SER A 25 17.29 -33.85 -31.34
CA SER A 25 17.97 -32.55 -31.34
C SER A 25 17.17 -31.49 -32.10
N ALA A 26 16.56 -31.83 -33.24
CA ALA A 26 15.72 -30.92 -34.02
C ALA A 26 14.44 -30.53 -33.27
N ILE A 27 13.77 -31.49 -32.64
CA ILE A 27 12.59 -31.25 -31.79
C ILE A 27 12.95 -30.34 -30.61
N LEU A 28 14.08 -30.61 -29.96
CA LEU A 28 14.59 -29.81 -28.86
C LEU A 28 14.93 -28.39 -29.31
N LEU A 29 15.53 -28.25 -30.49
CA LEU A 29 15.86 -26.95 -31.08
C LEU A 29 14.58 -26.17 -31.39
N ALA A 30 13.58 -26.78 -32.02
CA ALA A 30 12.28 -26.17 -32.27
C ALA A 30 11.55 -25.76 -30.96
N TYR A 31 11.65 -26.56 -29.91
CA TYR A 31 11.10 -26.22 -28.59
C TYR A 31 11.79 -25.00 -27.97
N ILE A 32 13.12 -24.95 -27.98
CA ILE A 32 13.91 -23.81 -27.51
C ILE A 32 13.60 -22.57 -28.35
N ASP A 33 13.52 -22.73 -29.66
CA ASP A 33 13.29 -21.68 -30.63
C ASP A 33 11.91 -21.01 -30.47
N ASN A 34 10.86 -21.81 -30.22
CA ASN A 34 9.54 -21.29 -29.87
C ASN A 34 9.55 -20.54 -28.53
N LYS A 35 10.31 -21.03 -27.55
CA LYS A 35 10.50 -20.37 -26.24
C LYS A 35 11.25 -19.04 -26.37
N VAL A 36 12.21 -18.95 -27.28
CA VAL A 36 12.93 -17.71 -27.64
C VAL A 36 11.98 -16.73 -28.33
N ALA A 37 11.22 -17.19 -29.33
CA ALA A 37 10.31 -16.36 -30.12
C ALA A 37 9.23 -15.66 -29.29
N LYS A 38 8.60 -16.38 -28.35
CA LYS A 38 7.59 -15.80 -27.43
C LYS A 38 8.13 -14.68 -26.55
N ARG A 39 9.43 -14.68 -26.27
CA ARG A 39 10.07 -13.72 -25.36
C ARG A 39 10.59 -12.47 -26.07
N LEU A 40 10.77 -12.51 -27.40
CA LEU A 40 11.28 -11.39 -28.20
C LEU A 40 10.19 -10.40 -28.66
N ASN A 41 8.91 -10.80 -28.72
CA ASN A 41 7.81 -10.01 -29.31
C ASN A 41 7.12 -9.00 -28.36
N GLY A 42 7.85 -8.32 -27.47
CA GLY A 42 7.27 -7.29 -26.58
C GLY A 42 7.19 -5.90 -27.24
N THR A 43 5.98 -5.39 -27.50
CA THR A 43 5.63 -4.10 -28.14
C THR A 43 5.72 -2.88 -27.20
N ASP A 44 5.75 -1.66 -27.78
CA ASP A 44 5.88 -0.29 -27.24
C ASP A 44 4.91 0.17 -26.10
N GLU A 45 4.26 -0.75 -25.37
CA GLU A 45 3.42 -0.46 -24.20
C GLU A 45 4.28 -0.48 -22.93
N ILE A 46 4.07 0.46 -21.99
CA ILE A 46 4.74 0.39 -20.68
C ILE A 46 4.11 -0.75 -19.89
N HIS A 47 4.72 -1.92 -19.97
CA HIS A 47 4.44 -3.03 -19.07
C HIS A 47 5.06 -2.73 -17.70
N LEU A 48 4.29 -2.01 -16.86
CA LEU A 48 4.66 -1.80 -15.45
C LEU A 48 4.60 -3.14 -14.71
N GLN A 49 5.77 -3.71 -14.43
CA GLN A 49 5.92 -4.86 -13.55
C GLN A 49 6.19 -4.38 -12.13
N GLY A 50 5.75 -5.13 -11.11
CA GLY A 50 5.93 -4.71 -9.72
C GLY A 50 4.66 -4.70 -8.89
N ILE A 51 4.81 -4.25 -7.65
CA ILE A 51 3.70 -3.77 -6.83
C ILE A 51 3.45 -2.32 -7.22
N LEU A 52 2.29 -2.07 -7.82
CA LEU A 52 1.89 -0.77 -8.34
C LEU A 52 0.97 -0.06 -7.35
N SER A 53 1.12 1.26 -7.25
CA SER A 53 0.20 2.13 -6.52
C SER A 53 -1.16 2.18 -7.22
N ASP A 54 -2.14 2.83 -6.60
CA ASP A 54 -3.33 3.26 -7.33
C ASP A 54 -2.96 4.43 -8.26
N SER A 55 -3.81 4.72 -9.25
CA SER A 55 -3.66 5.90 -10.09
C SER A 55 -4.01 7.16 -9.31
N LEU A 56 -3.31 8.27 -9.61
CA LEU A 56 -3.62 9.55 -9.02
C LEU A 56 -4.66 10.26 -9.88
N LYS A 57 -5.89 10.38 -9.35
CA LYS A 57 -6.96 11.18 -9.95
C LYS A 57 -6.67 12.67 -9.72
N LEU A 58 -6.71 13.44 -10.79
CA LEU A 58 -6.64 14.90 -10.77
C LEU A 58 -8.00 15.45 -11.21
N THR A 59 -8.59 16.30 -10.38
CA THR A 59 -9.85 16.99 -10.64
C THR A 59 -9.71 18.48 -10.36
N SER A 60 -10.64 19.31 -10.83
CA SER A 60 -10.69 20.72 -10.44
C SER A 60 -10.88 20.94 -8.93
N ASN A 61 -11.38 19.94 -8.21
CA ASN A 61 -11.53 19.98 -6.75
C ASN A 61 -10.24 19.63 -6.00
N THR A 62 -9.26 19.05 -6.69
CA THR A 62 -7.97 18.66 -6.13
C THR A 62 -7.07 19.90 -6.03
N GLN A 63 -6.69 20.34 -4.82
CA GLN A 63 -5.92 21.57 -4.60
C GLN A 63 -4.40 21.34 -4.66
N ILE A 64 -3.93 20.67 -5.70
CA ILE A 64 -2.50 20.37 -5.87
C ILE A 64 -1.75 21.65 -6.24
N THR A 65 -0.63 21.92 -5.56
CA THR A 65 0.24 23.05 -5.88
C THR A 65 1.17 22.71 -7.05
N GLN A 66 1.71 23.74 -7.70
CA GLN A 66 2.69 23.58 -8.79
C GLN A 66 3.88 22.70 -8.38
N THR A 67 4.44 22.93 -7.19
CA THR A 67 5.57 22.14 -6.66
C THR A 67 5.20 20.67 -6.52
N VAL A 68 4.02 20.39 -5.95
CA VAL A 68 3.53 19.02 -5.77
C VAL A 68 3.32 18.33 -7.11
N LEU A 69 2.66 18.97 -8.07
CA LEU A 69 2.43 18.35 -9.39
C LEU A 69 3.74 18.10 -10.13
N LYS A 70 4.72 19.01 -10.05
CA LYS A 70 6.06 18.80 -10.61
C LYS A 70 6.74 17.57 -10.01
N ASP A 71 6.62 17.39 -8.70
CA ASP A 71 7.16 16.21 -8.03
C ASP A 71 6.45 14.94 -8.47
N GLU A 72 5.11 14.95 -8.60
CA GLU A 72 4.33 13.81 -9.11
C GLU A 72 4.75 13.37 -10.53
N LEU A 73 4.92 14.35 -11.43
CA LEU A 73 5.36 14.12 -12.81
C LEU A 73 6.81 13.61 -12.84
N ARG A 74 7.71 14.20 -12.05
CA ARG A 74 9.11 13.76 -11.96
C ARG A 74 9.22 12.33 -11.44
N ARG A 75 8.45 11.95 -10.41
CA ARG A 75 8.45 10.57 -9.86
C ARG A 75 7.97 9.52 -10.86
N ARG A 76 7.21 9.93 -11.87
CA ARG A 76 6.74 9.11 -12.99
C ARG A 76 7.63 9.19 -14.24
N ASN A 77 8.81 9.79 -14.13
CA ASN A 77 9.75 9.97 -15.24
C ASN A 77 9.14 10.76 -16.40
N TYR A 78 8.47 11.89 -16.11
CA TYR A 78 8.13 12.86 -17.13
C TYR A 78 9.32 13.77 -17.40
N ASN A 79 9.55 14.11 -18.65
CA ASN A 79 10.65 14.97 -19.09
C ASN A 79 10.16 16.41 -19.25
N ARG A 80 10.87 17.35 -18.63
CA ARG A 80 10.56 18.78 -18.81
C ARG A 80 11.04 19.24 -20.19
N VAL A 81 10.18 19.94 -20.92
CA VAL A 81 10.53 20.63 -22.17
C VAL A 81 10.39 22.14 -21.99
N SER A 82 11.13 22.92 -22.79
CA SER A 82 11.06 24.39 -22.80
C SER A 82 9.96 24.94 -23.72
N GLY A 83 9.55 24.18 -24.74
CA GLY A 83 8.53 24.54 -25.72
C GLY A 83 7.21 23.79 -25.53
N LYS A 84 6.51 23.55 -26.65
CA LYS A 84 5.24 22.83 -26.70
C LYS A 84 5.41 21.37 -26.26
N VAL A 85 4.41 20.84 -25.57
CA VAL A 85 4.36 19.42 -25.20
C VAL A 85 3.79 18.63 -26.38
N GLU A 86 4.58 17.72 -26.94
CA GLU A 86 4.20 16.98 -28.16
C GLU A 86 4.11 15.47 -27.96
N LYS A 87 4.86 14.93 -27.00
CA LYS A 87 4.95 13.48 -26.77
C LYS A 87 4.43 13.08 -25.38
N PRO A 88 3.80 11.91 -25.24
CA PRO A 88 3.48 11.33 -23.93
C PRO A 88 4.69 11.30 -22.99
N GLY A 89 4.48 11.62 -21.72
CA GLY A 89 5.55 11.69 -20.74
C GLY A 89 6.38 12.99 -20.80
N GLN A 90 5.93 14.01 -21.51
CA GLN A 90 6.52 15.35 -21.46
C GLN A 90 5.66 16.31 -20.63
N TYR A 91 6.29 17.32 -20.06
CA TYR A 91 5.59 18.44 -19.44
C TYR A 91 6.35 19.76 -19.63
N THR A 92 5.61 20.87 -19.66
CA THR A 92 6.17 22.21 -19.57
C THR A 92 5.50 22.98 -18.42
N VAL A 93 6.14 24.06 -18.00
CA VAL A 93 5.67 24.90 -16.91
C VAL A 93 5.59 26.32 -17.42
N GLY A 94 4.36 26.80 -17.61
CA GLY A 94 4.08 28.18 -18.00
C GLY A 94 3.78 29.08 -16.80
N ASP A 95 3.41 30.32 -17.11
CA ASP A 95 3.00 31.28 -16.08
C ASP A 95 1.58 30.94 -15.57
N GLY A 96 1.49 30.39 -14.37
CA GLY A 96 0.20 30.01 -13.76
C GLY A 96 -0.33 28.61 -14.08
N TYR A 97 0.34 27.84 -14.96
CA TYR A 97 -0.11 26.49 -15.34
C TYR A 97 1.04 25.47 -15.53
N ILE A 98 0.67 24.19 -15.54
CA ILE A 98 1.51 23.08 -16.00
C ILE A 98 0.74 22.35 -17.11
N GLU A 99 1.38 22.18 -18.25
CA GLU A 99 0.85 21.41 -19.38
C GLU A 99 1.65 20.11 -19.52
N PHE A 100 0.97 18.98 -19.72
CA PHE A 100 1.61 17.67 -19.85
C PHE A 100 0.75 16.71 -20.67
N ILE A 101 1.38 15.72 -21.29
CA ILE A 101 0.68 14.61 -21.97
C ILE A 101 0.92 13.34 -21.17
N THR A 102 -0.14 12.71 -20.66
CA THR A 102 -0.03 11.49 -19.86
C THR A 102 0.47 10.32 -20.70
N LYS A 103 1.12 9.34 -20.05
CA LYS A 103 1.50 8.09 -20.72
C LYS A 103 0.28 7.19 -20.90
N SER A 104 0.30 6.31 -21.90
CA SER A 104 -0.69 5.24 -22.00
C SER A 104 -0.34 4.09 -21.05
N TRP A 105 -1.35 3.50 -20.41
CA TRP A 105 -1.18 2.43 -19.42
C TRP A 105 -2.46 1.59 -19.28
N ARG A 106 -2.39 0.46 -18.55
CA ARG A 106 -3.56 -0.38 -18.23
C ARG A 106 -3.90 -0.30 -16.75
N ASP A 107 -5.18 -0.10 -16.46
CA ASP A 107 -5.65 -0.04 -15.08
C ASP A 107 -5.83 -1.40 -14.41
N ALA A 108 -6.19 -1.38 -13.13
CA ALA A 108 -6.39 -2.59 -12.32
C ALA A 108 -7.53 -3.50 -12.85
N PHE A 109 -8.32 -3.03 -13.82
CA PHE A 109 -9.37 -3.80 -14.47
C PHE A 109 -9.00 -4.15 -15.92
N ASN A 110 -7.73 -4.00 -16.28
CA ASN A 110 -7.19 -4.25 -17.61
C ASN A 110 -7.79 -3.36 -18.71
N ILE A 111 -8.32 -2.19 -18.32
CA ILE A 111 -8.83 -1.19 -19.26
C ILE A 111 -7.65 -0.33 -19.71
N LYS A 112 -7.43 -0.24 -21.03
CA LYS A 112 -6.39 0.63 -21.60
C LYS A 112 -6.80 2.10 -21.43
N ARG A 113 -5.93 2.85 -20.76
CA ARG A 113 -6.01 4.31 -20.62
C ARG A 113 -5.09 4.92 -21.67
N HIS A 114 -5.69 5.63 -22.62
CA HIS A 114 -4.95 6.35 -23.66
C HIS A 114 -4.27 7.60 -23.08
N SER A 115 -3.21 8.07 -23.73
CA SER A 115 -2.56 9.34 -23.37
C SER A 115 -3.54 10.49 -23.48
N GLN A 116 -3.52 11.39 -22.49
CA GLN A 116 -4.39 12.57 -22.41
C GLN A 116 -3.52 13.82 -22.31
N HIS A 117 -3.88 14.85 -23.08
CA HIS A 117 -3.24 16.15 -23.05
C HIS A 117 -3.93 17.05 -22.04
N ILE A 118 -3.23 17.40 -20.97
CA ILE A 118 -3.77 18.07 -19.80
C ILE A 118 -3.10 19.42 -19.61
N ILE A 119 -3.91 20.44 -19.32
CA ILE A 119 -3.46 21.72 -18.75
C ILE A 119 -4.03 21.83 -17.33
N TYR A 120 -3.15 21.96 -16.35
CA TYR A 120 -3.52 22.24 -14.97
C TYR A 120 -3.19 23.70 -14.62
N ASP A 121 -4.23 24.53 -14.52
CA ASP A 121 -4.13 25.92 -14.10
C ASP A 121 -4.26 25.99 -12.57
N TYR A 122 -3.14 26.21 -11.89
CA TYR A 122 -3.10 26.28 -10.44
C TYR A 122 -3.55 27.63 -9.88
N ARG A 123 -3.66 28.68 -10.71
CA ARG A 123 -4.23 29.98 -10.30
C ARG A 123 -5.75 29.88 -10.22
N LYS A 124 -6.36 29.28 -11.25
CA LYS A 124 -7.80 29.07 -11.34
C LYS A 124 -8.28 27.81 -10.61
N LYS A 125 -7.34 26.94 -10.20
CA LYS A 125 -7.63 25.61 -9.63
C LYS A 125 -8.51 24.78 -10.56
N ARG A 126 -8.17 24.79 -11.85
CA ARG A 126 -8.91 24.08 -12.89
C ARG A 126 -7.99 23.17 -13.68
N ILE A 127 -8.53 22.02 -14.02
CA ILE A 127 -7.92 21.11 -14.97
C ILE A 127 -8.70 21.21 -16.29
N TYR A 128 -7.97 21.26 -17.39
CA TYR A 128 -8.50 21.19 -18.74
C TYR A 128 -7.93 19.94 -19.38
N ASN A 129 -8.80 19.00 -19.73
CA ASN A 129 -8.41 17.81 -20.46
C ASN A 129 -8.70 18.07 -21.94
N LEU A 130 -7.67 18.38 -22.71
CA LEU A 130 -7.79 18.70 -24.14
C LEU A 130 -8.13 17.45 -24.97
N SER A 131 -7.91 16.26 -24.43
CA SER A 131 -8.26 14.99 -25.08
C SER A 131 -9.68 14.52 -24.75
N ASP A 132 -10.28 15.02 -23.66
CA ASP A 132 -11.64 14.72 -23.23
C ASP A 132 -12.22 15.92 -22.44
N PRO A 133 -12.71 16.96 -23.15
CA PRO A 133 -13.15 18.21 -22.52
C PRO A 133 -14.38 18.08 -21.62
N GLU A 134 -15.18 17.01 -21.79
CA GLU A 134 -16.43 16.83 -21.04
C GLU A 134 -16.16 16.42 -19.58
N THR A 135 -15.15 15.58 -19.34
CA THR A 135 -14.93 15.03 -17.99
C THR A 135 -14.14 15.96 -17.08
N ASN A 136 -13.22 16.78 -17.62
CA ASN A 136 -12.27 17.60 -16.83
C ASN A 136 -11.64 16.80 -15.67
N VAL A 137 -11.31 15.54 -15.93
CA VAL A 137 -10.59 14.64 -15.02
C VAL A 137 -9.38 14.08 -15.75
N ALA A 138 -8.28 13.93 -15.05
CA ALA A 138 -7.12 13.20 -15.55
C ALA A 138 -6.68 12.14 -14.54
N PHE A 139 -6.12 11.05 -15.04
CA PHE A 139 -5.49 10.02 -14.21
C PHE A 139 -4.03 9.93 -14.57
N LEU A 140 -3.17 10.22 -13.60
CA LEU A 140 -1.75 9.87 -13.72
C LEU A 140 -1.57 8.38 -13.47
N GLU A 141 -0.69 7.78 -14.25
CA GLU A 141 -0.38 6.36 -14.17
C GLU A 141 0.09 5.93 -12.76
N PRO A 142 -0.12 4.66 -12.39
CA PRO A 142 0.44 4.08 -11.18
C PRO A 142 1.96 4.25 -11.10
N GLU A 143 2.45 4.43 -9.88
CA GLU A 143 3.87 4.37 -9.58
C GLU A 143 4.25 2.97 -9.11
N VAL A 144 5.47 2.54 -9.41
CA VAL A 144 6.05 1.35 -8.78
C VAL A 144 6.33 1.66 -7.31
N VAL A 145 5.64 0.95 -6.42
CA VAL A 145 5.80 1.01 -4.96
C VAL A 145 7.01 0.19 -4.53
N ALA A 146 7.15 -1.00 -5.12
CA ALA A 146 8.27 -1.91 -4.98
C ALA A 146 8.32 -2.82 -6.21
N SER A 147 9.52 -3.20 -6.67
CA SER A 147 9.62 -4.24 -7.70
C SER A 147 9.14 -5.60 -7.15
N LEU A 148 8.58 -6.48 -7.99
CA LEU A 148 8.33 -7.87 -7.58
C LEU A 148 9.65 -8.60 -7.33
N ASP A 149 10.70 -8.17 -8.02
CA ASP A 149 12.09 -8.57 -7.81
C ASP A 149 12.74 -7.93 -6.56
N GLU A 150 12.03 -7.12 -5.79
CA GLU A 150 12.44 -6.89 -4.38
C GLU A 150 11.99 -8.04 -3.45
N SER A 151 11.35 -9.08 -4.02
CA SER A 151 11.33 -10.45 -3.49
C SER A 151 12.34 -11.37 -4.16
N SER A 152 12.84 -11.03 -5.34
CA SER A 152 13.81 -11.78 -6.15
C SER A 152 14.84 -10.82 -6.73
N THR A 153 15.76 -10.39 -5.88
CA THR A 153 16.99 -9.62 -6.11
C THR A 153 17.24 -8.74 -7.37
N GLU A 154 16.74 -8.94 -8.59
CA GLU A 154 17.24 -8.29 -9.83
C GLU A 154 16.59 -6.93 -10.20
N ALA A 155 17.39 -5.94 -10.62
CA ALA A 155 16.92 -4.66 -11.18
C ALA A 155 17.52 -4.39 -12.56
N ARG A 156 16.67 -3.96 -13.51
CA ARG A 156 17.02 -3.76 -14.94
C ARG A 156 16.53 -2.42 -15.45
N ARG A 157 17.33 -1.76 -16.30
CA ARG A 157 16.95 -0.55 -17.06
C ARG A 157 17.30 -0.76 -18.53
N PHE A 158 16.28 -0.95 -19.37
CA PHE A 158 16.49 -1.10 -20.80
C PHE A 158 17.15 0.15 -21.40
N THR A 159 18.26 -0.04 -22.10
CA THR A 159 19.03 0.99 -22.77
C THR A 159 19.30 0.54 -24.21
N PRO A 160 18.81 1.28 -25.22
CA PRO A 160 19.12 0.99 -26.62
C PRO A 160 20.63 1.02 -26.89
N LEU A 161 21.11 0.16 -27.80
CA LEU A 161 22.53 0.01 -28.11
C LEU A 161 23.20 1.32 -28.57
N ASP A 162 22.44 2.18 -29.24
CA ASP A 162 22.91 3.48 -29.74
C ASP A 162 23.16 4.48 -28.62
N SER A 163 22.46 4.31 -27.50
CA SER A 163 22.67 5.12 -26.28
C SER A 163 23.86 4.62 -25.45
N ILE A 164 24.41 3.44 -25.77
CA ILE A 164 25.58 2.89 -25.10
C ILE A 164 26.85 3.38 -25.82
N PRO A 165 27.79 4.04 -25.12
CA PRO A 165 29.00 4.56 -25.74
C PRO A 165 29.83 3.48 -26.45
N LYS A 166 30.44 3.86 -27.58
CA LYS A 166 31.26 2.95 -28.40
C LYS A 166 32.34 2.26 -27.57
N TYR A 167 33.08 3.01 -26.76
CA TYR A 167 34.15 2.45 -25.93
C TYR A 167 33.66 1.44 -24.87
N LEU A 168 32.39 1.51 -24.41
CA LEU A 168 31.83 0.47 -23.52
C LEU A 168 31.52 -0.80 -24.29
N LYS A 169 30.94 -0.68 -25.50
CA LYS A 169 30.71 -1.82 -26.40
C LYS A 169 32.03 -2.52 -26.72
N ASP A 170 33.04 -1.73 -27.09
CA ASP A 170 34.38 -2.20 -27.41
C ASP A 170 35.07 -2.84 -26.19
N ALA A 171 34.94 -2.26 -25.00
CA ALA A 171 35.51 -2.81 -23.76
C ALA A 171 34.96 -4.21 -23.45
N VAL A 172 33.65 -4.41 -23.60
CA VAL A 172 32.98 -5.70 -23.35
C VAL A 172 33.41 -6.72 -24.40
N VAL A 173 33.40 -6.36 -25.68
CA VAL A 173 33.85 -7.25 -26.77
C VAL A 173 35.32 -7.63 -26.58
N ALA A 174 36.20 -6.66 -26.29
CA ALA A 174 37.64 -6.89 -26.15
C ALA A 174 38.01 -7.87 -25.02
N ILE A 175 37.24 -7.88 -23.91
CA ILE A 175 37.54 -8.72 -22.74
C ILE A 175 36.72 -10.02 -22.67
N GLU A 176 35.47 -10.02 -23.12
CA GLU A 176 34.58 -11.19 -23.03
C GLU A 176 34.65 -12.07 -24.29
N ASP A 177 34.70 -11.47 -25.48
CA ASP A 177 34.60 -12.22 -26.75
C ASP A 177 35.24 -11.45 -27.92
N ARG A 178 36.57 -11.58 -28.07
CA ARG A 178 37.38 -10.82 -29.06
C ARG A 178 36.95 -10.99 -30.52
N ARG A 179 36.26 -12.10 -30.83
CA ARG A 179 35.82 -12.44 -32.19
C ARG A 179 34.30 -12.46 -32.30
N PHE A 180 33.61 -11.77 -31.40
CA PHE A 180 32.16 -11.74 -31.33
C PHE A 180 31.49 -11.50 -32.70
N PHE A 181 32.03 -10.59 -33.50
CA PHE A 181 31.47 -10.26 -34.83
C PHE A 181 31.86 -11.23 -35.95
N SER A 182 32.83 -12.14 -35.75
CA SER A 182 33.34 -13.03 -36.80
C SER A 182 32.95 -14.51 -36.63
N HIS A 183 32.46 -14.93 -35.47
CA HIS A 183 31.92 -16.27 -35.26
C HIS A 183 30.39 -16.26 -35.24
N PHE A 184 29.75 -17.43 -35.40
CA PHE A 184 28.29 -17.57 -35.37
C PHE A 184 27.86 -18.46 -34.19
N GLY A 185 27.36 -17.83 -33.12
CA GLY A 185 26.91 -18.46 -31.87
C GLY A 185 28.03 -19.07 -31.02
N LEU A 186 28.89 -19.90 -31.61
CA LEU A 186 30.00 -20.61 -30.98
C LEU A 186 31.32 -20.22 -31.65
N ASP A 187 32.35 -19.98 -30.84
CA ASP A 187 33.71 -19.77 -31.33
C ASP A 187 34.53 -21.07 -31.20
N ALA A 188 34.58 -21.86 -32.27
CA ALA A 188 35.30 -23.13 -32.33
C ALA A 188 36.81 -22.96 -32.00
N LEU A 189 37.43 -21.90 -32.50
CA LEU A 189 38.85 -21.62 -32.29
C LEU A 189 39.13 -21.19 -30.84
N SER A 190 38.22 -20.45 -30.18
CA SER A 190 38.36 -20.10 -28.76
C SER A 190 38.09 -21.30 -27.85
N LEU A 191 37.18 -22.19 -28.25
CA LEU A 191 36.89 -23.44 -27.55
C LEU A 191 38.10 -24.38 -27.58
N LEU A 192 38.69 -24.62 -28.76
CA LEU A 192 39.88 -25.46 -28.93
C LEU A 192 41.07 -24.92 -28.12
N ARG A 193 41.29 -23.59 -28.17
CA ARG A 193 42.34 -22.93 -27.37
C ARG A 193 42.11 -23.12 -25.87
N ALA A 194 40.88 -22.92 -25.39
CA ALA A 194 40.54 -23.09 -23.99
C ALA A 194 40.72 -24.54 -23.52
N ILE A 195 40.34 -25.53 -24.36
CA ILE A 195 40.55 -26.96 -24.07
C ILE A 195 42.04 -27.26 -23.91
N TRP A 196 42.88 -26.83 -24.87
CA TRP A 196 44.32 -27.08 -24.82
C TRP A 196 44.99 -26.46 -23.58
N VAL A 197 44.66 -25.22 -23.26
CA VAL A 197 45.18 -24.53 -22.06
C VAL A 197 44.72 -25.20 -20.76
N ASN A 198 43.46 -25.62 -20.68
CA ASN A 198 42.91 -26.27 -19.49
C ASN A 198 43.49 -27.68 -19.26
N ILE A 199 43.76 -28.44 -20.34
CA ILE A 199 44.45 -29.73 -20.28
C ILE A 199 45.87 -29.54 -19.72
N ARG A 200 46.63 -28.57 -20.26
CA ARG A 200 47.99 -28.27 -19.81
C ARG A 200 48.05 -27.82 -18.35
N ALA A 201 47.01 -27.15 -17.85
CA ALA A 201 46.98 -26.61 -16.50
C ALA A 201 46.35 -27.55 -15.45
N GLY A 202 45.79 -28.70 -15.84
CA GLY A 202 45.10 -29.64 -14.95
C GLY A 202 43.84 -29.09 -14.25
N LYS A 203 43.43 -27.87 -14.60
CA LYS A 203 42.26 -27.17 -14.04
C LYS A 203 41.70 -26.19 -15.07
N VAL A 204 40.45 -25.76 -14.88
CA VAL A 204 39.85 -24.73 -15.75
C VAL A 204 40.49 -23.37 -15.44
N VAL A 205 41.42 -22.95 -16.30
CA VAL A 205 42.14 -21.66 -16.20
C VAL A 205 41.53 -20.61 -17.14
N GLN A 206 41.05 -21.04 -18.32
CA GLN A 206 40.49 -20.16 -19.33
C GLN A 206 39.08 -20.61 -19.75
N GLY A 207 38.14 -19.65 -19.78
CA GLY A 207 36.78 -19.86 -20.27
C GLY A 207 36.70 -19.62 -21.77
N GLY A 208 35.98 -20.48 -22.49
CA GLY A 208 35.76 -20.37 -23.94
C GLY A 208 34.31 -20.06 -24.32
N SER A 209 33.53 -19.37 -23.46
CA SER A 209 32.12 -19.06 -23.75
C SER A 209 31.96 -17.73 -24.49
N THR A 210 31.15 -17.70 -25.54
CA THR A 210 30.84 -16.50 -26.33
C THR A 210 29.83 -15.59 -25.63
N ILE A 211 29.73 -14.32 -26.04
CA ILE A 211 28.69 -13.40 -25.53
C ILE A 211 27.29 -14.00 -25.72
N THR A 212 27.01 -14.59 -26.88
CA THR A 212 25.73 -15.22 -27.19
C THR A 212 25.42 -16.41 -26.29
N GLN A 213 26.42 -17.23 -25.96
CA GLN A 213 26.25 -18.31 -24.97
C GLN A 213 26.01 -17.78 -23.57
N GLN A 214 26.69 -16.69 -23.18
CA GLN A 214 26.47 -16.06 -21.89
C GLN A 214 25.06 -15.45 -21.80
N LEU A 215 24.57 -14.83 -22.88
CA LEU A 215 23.21 -14.34 -23.00
C LEU A 215 22.18 -15.47 -22.87
N ALA A 216 22.36 -16.55 -23.63
CA ALA A 216 21.49 -17.73 -23.57
C ALA A 216 21.43 -18.32 -22.16
N LYS A 217 22.60 -18.44 -21.50
CA LYS A 217 22.72 -18.87 -20.10
C LYS A 217 21.90 -17.98 -19.16
N ASN A 218 22.02 -16.65 -19.29
CA ASN A 218 21.35 -15.70 -18.39
C ASN A 218 19.83 -15.68 -18.60
N ILE A 219 19.33 -15.80 -19.85
CA ILE A 219 17.89 -15.69 -20.15
C ILE A 219 17.12 -16.99 -19.87
N PHE A 220 17.72 -18.16 -20.14
CA PHE A 220 16.96 -19.42 -20.28
C PHE A 220 17.29 -20.51 -19.25
N PHE A 221 18.38 -20.41 -18.50
CA PHE A 221 18.89 -21.54 -17.71
C PHE A 221 19.23 -21.18 -16.25
N SER A 222 19.05 -22.16 -15.35
CA SER A 222 19.36 -22.01 -13.92
C SER A 222 20.87 -22.04 -13.61
N PRO A 223 21.32 -21.56 -12.43
CA PRO A 223 22.74 -21.40 -12.10
C PRO A 223 23.55 -22.70 -12.02
N LYS A 224 22.92 -23.87 -11.85
CA LYS A 224 23.59 -25.18 -11.65
C LYS A 224 24.44 -25.59 -12.86
N ARG A 225 25.73 -25.83 -12.64
CA ARG A 225 26.68 -26.23 -13.69
C ARG A 225 26.56 -27.72 -14.00
N THR A 226 25.98 -28.07 -15.15
CA THR A 226 25.99 -29.44 -15.70
C THR A 226 26.46 -29.43 -17.16
N PHE A 227 27.08 -30.52 -17.60
CA PHE A 227 27.50 -30.68 -19.00
C PHE A 227 26.31 -30.67 -19.97
N SER A 228 25.19 -31.27 -19.57
CA SER A 228 23.94 -31.25 -20.35
C SER A 228 23.40 -29.84 -20.55
N ARG A 229 23.47 -28.95 -19.54
CA ARG A 229 23.09 -27.53 -19.67
C ARG A 229 23.96 -26.82 -20.70
N LYS A 230 25.27 -27.13 -20.77
CA LYS A 230 26.19 -26.46 -21.68
C LYS A 230 25.88 -26.73 -23.16
N ILE A 231 25.35 -27.91 -23.46
CA ILE A 231 24.82 -28.25 -24.79
C ILE A 231 23.55 -27.44 -25.09
N LEU A 232 22.63 -27.32 -24.13
CA LEU A 232 21.42 -26.49 -24.28
C LEU A 232 21.74 -25.00 -24.47
N GLU A 233 22.73 -24.47 -23.74
CA GLU A 233 23.23 -23.09 -23.92
C GLU A 233 23.76 -22.88 -25.35
N ALA A 234 24.47 -23.87 -25.91
CA ALA A 234 25.01 -23.80 -27.26
C ALA A 234 23.90 -23.79 -28.33
N LEU A 235 22.89 -24.67 -28.18
CA LEU A 235 21.74 -24.70 -29.09
C LEU A 235 20.91 -23.41 -29.02
N ALA A 236 20.67 -22.89 -27.81
CA ALA A 236 19.99 -21.62 -27.62
C ALA A 236 20.79 -20.43 -28.18
N ALA A 237 22.13 -20.44 -28.06
CA ALA A 237 22.98 -19.42 -28.67
C ALA A 237 22.89 -19.43 -30.21
N LEU A 238 22.88 -20.61 -30.83
CA LEU A 238 22.68 -20.73 -32.28
C LEU A 238 21.30 -20.20 -32.69
N SER A 239 20.23 -20.59 -32.00
CA SER A 239 18.86 -20.10 -32.27
C SER A 239 18.76 -18.57 -32.12
N LEU A 240 19.41 -17.98 -31.11
CA LEU A 240 19.46 -16.52 -30.94
C LEU A 240 20.14 -15.83 -32.13
N GLU A 241 21.27 -16.35 -32.61
CA GLU A 241 21.98 -15.78 -33.77
C GLU A 241 21.25 -15.95 -35.10
N PHE A 242 20.47 -17.03 -35.26
CA PHE A 242 19.59 -17.18 -36.42
C PHE A 242 18.46 -16.14 -36.45
N ARG A 243 18.02 -15.65 -35.28
CA ARG A 243 16.85 -14.77 -35.13
C ARG A 243 17.19 -13.31 -34.88
N SER A 244 18.44 -12.97 -34.62
CA SER A 244 18.84 -11.63 -34.19
C SER A 244 20.22 -11.27 -34.72
N SER A 245 20.39 -10.02 -35.12
CA SER A 245 21.70 -9.51 -35.55
C SER A 245 22.68 -9.46 -34.37
N LYS A 246 23.98 -9.38 -34.67
CA LYS A 246 25.04 -9.27 -33.64
C LYS A 246 24.85 -8.05 -32.75
N GLU A 247 24.42 -6.95 -33.33
CA GLU A 247 24.09 -5.70 -32.63
C GLU A 247 22.95 -5.95 -31.65
N LYS A 248 21.87 -6.60 -32.10
CA LYS A 248 20.73 -6.90 -31.24
C LYS A 248 21.10 -7.86 -30.11
N ILE A 249 21.95 -8.85 -30.36
CA ILE A 249 22.47 -9.76 -29.33
C ILE A 249 23.32 -9.00 -28.31
N LEU A 250 24.20 -8.11 -28.77
CA LEU A 250 25.02 -7.29 -27.89
C LEU A 250 24.14 -6.35 -27.04
N GLU A 251 23.10 -5.76 -27.63
CA GLU A 251 22.11 -4.94 -26.91
C GLU A 251 21.44 -5.75 -25.79
N MET A 252 20.88 -6.92 -26.12
CA MET A 252 20.23 -7.78 -25.14
C MET A 252 21.22 -8.20 -24.05
N TYR A 253 22.45 -8.54 -24.40
CA TYR A 253 23.50 -8.91 -23.46
C TYR A 253 23.86 -7.77 -22.50
N LEU A 254 24.08 -6.58 -23.02
CA LEU A 254 24.42 -5.41 -22.22
C LEU A 254 23.28 -4.97 -21.31
N ASN A 255 22.03 -5.35 -21.61
CA ASN A 255 20.87 -5.11 -20.74
C ASN A 255 20.60 -6.25 -19.74
N GLU A 256 21.12 -7.45 -19.98
CA GLU A 256 20.85 -8.64 -19.15
C GLU A 256 21.97 -8.98 -18.16
N VAL A 257 23.21 -8.62 -18.49
CA VAL A 257 24.40 -9.08 -17.76
C VAL A 257 24.40 -8.64 -16.28
N TYR A 258 24.67 -9.58 -15.37
CA TYR A 258 24.82 -9.30 -13.95
C TYR A 258 26.12 -8.53 -13.67
N LEU A 259 26.03 -7.38 -12.99
CA LEU A 259 27.13 -6.46 -12.75
C LEU A 259 27.39 -6.16 -11.27
N GLY A 260 26.60 -6.73 -10.35
CA GLY A 260 26.91 -6.71 -8.92
C GLY A 260 25.67 -6.57 -8.06
N GLN A 261 25.86 -6.18 -6.79
CA GLN A 261 24.77 -6.07 -5.82
C GLN A 261 24.86 -4.76 -5.02
N SER A 262 23.71 -4.14 -4.76
CA SER A 262 23.48 -2.96 -3.94
C SER A 262 22.52 -3.31 -2.79
N GLY A 263 23.07 -3.62 -1.61
CA GLY A 263 22.26 -4.16 -0.51
C GLY A 263 21.63 -5.51 -0.87
N ALA A 264 20.30 -5.60 -0.88
CA ALA A 264 19.56 -6.78 -1.33
C ALA A 264 19.28 -6.79 -2.85
N LYS A 265 19.67 -5.77 -3.61
CA LYS A 265 19.38 -5.58 -5.05
C LYS A 265 20.55 -6.02 -5.94
N GLU A 266 20.40 -7.05 -6.75
CA GLU A 266 21.20 -7.40 -7.91
C GLU A 266 21.05 -6.36 -9.03
N ILE A 267 22.18 -5.97 -9.62
CA ILE A 267 22.31 -4.94 -10.64
C ILE A 267 22.51 -5.66 -11.97
N HIS A 268 21.52 -5.60 -12.84
CA HIS A 268 21.58 -6.17 -14.19
C HIS A 268 21.56 -5.08 -15.25
N GLY A 269 22.42 -5.26 -16.25
CA GLY A 269 22.55 -4.36 -17.37
C GLY A 269 23.37 -3.11 -17.08
N VAL A 270 24.07 -2.63 -18.12
CA VAL A 270 25.02 -1.51 -18.02
C VAL A 270 24.33 -0.18 -17.72
N GLY A 271 23.08 -0.01 -18.14
CA GLY A 271 22.28 1.19 -17.87
C GLY A 271 22.01 1.38 -16.38
N GLU A 272 21.58 0.31 -15.71
CA GLU A 272 21.33 0.32 -14.27
C GLU A 272 22.65 0.42 -13.49
N ALA A 273 23.68 -0.30 -13.93
CA ALA A 273 24.99 -0.25 -13.31
C ALA A 273 25.63 1.14 -13.37
N ALA A 274 25.52 1.85 -14.50
CA ALA A 274 26.03 3.21 -14.62
C ALA A 274 25.33 4.16 -13.63
N LYS A 275 24.01 4.02 -13.48
CA LYS A 275 23.24 4.84 -12.54
C LYS A 275 23.58 4.52 -11.09
N GLU A 276 23.67 3.23 -10.76
CA GLU A 276 23.89 2.76 -9.39
C GLU A 276 25.33 2.99 -8.92
N PHE A 277 26.33 2.74 -9.77
CA PHE A 277 27.73 2.93 -9.41
C PHE A 277 28.21 4.37 -9.58
N PHE A 278 27.77 5.09 -10.61
CA PHE A 278 28.32 6.42 -10.93
C PHE A 278 27.30 7.56 -10.84
N GLY A 279 25.99 7.27 -10.77
CA GLY A 279 24.94 8.28 -10.68
C GLY A 279 24.60 8.95 -12.02
N ARG A 280 25.26 8.54 -13.10
CA ARG A 280 25.20 9.12 -14.45
C ARG A 280 24.35 8.28 -15.40
N ASN A 281 23.97 8.84 -16.54
CA ASN A 281 23.44 8.02 -17.63
C ASN A 281 24.58 7.20 -18.24
N VAL A 282 24.27 6.03 -18.80
CA VAL A 282 25.28 5.17 -19.43
C VAL A 282 25.99 5.86 -20.60
N SER A 283 25.32 6.79 -21.28
CA SER A 283 25.89 7.63 -22.35
C SER A 283 26.97 8.60 -21.85
N GLU A 284 27.03 8.87 -20.55
CA GLU A 284 27.88 9.90 -19.92
C GLU A 284 29.04 9.30 -19.10
N ILE A 285 29.22 7.99 -19.10
CA ILE A 285 30.29 7.34 -18.32
C ILE A 285 31.66 7.60 -18.96
N THR A 286 32.74 7.54 -18.18
CA THR A 286 34.09 7.70 -18.73
C THR A 286 34.63 6.38 -19.30
N LEU A 287 35.75 6.45 -20.05
CA LEU A 287 36.46 5.25 -20.53
C LEU A 287 36.91 4.35 -19.36
N GLY A 288 37.38 4.95 -18.25
CA GLY A 288 37.75 4.22 -17.04
C GLY A 288 36.56 3.53 -16.36
N GLU A 289 35.41 4.22 -16.29
CA GLU A 289 34.14 3.68 -15.78
C GLU A 289 33.60 2.54 -16.67
N ALA A 290 33.69 2.68 -18.00
CA ALA A 290 33.29 1.66 -18.96
C ALA A 290 34.16 0.39 -18.85
N ALA A 291 35.48 0.55 -18.77
CA ALA A 291 36.41 -0.55 -18.57
C ALA A 291 36.18 -1.25 -17.21
N LEU A 292 35.76 -0.51 -16.18
CA LEU A 292 35.36 -1.07 -14.90
C LEU A 292 34.11 -1.94 -15.06
N LEU A 293 33.03 -1.43 -15.67
CA LEU A 293 31.79 -2.20 -15.90
C LEU A 293 32.06 -3.49 -16.70
N ALA A 294 32.81 -3.39 -17.81
CA ALA A 294 33.21 -4.56 -18.59
C ALA A 294 34.03 -5.55 -17.76
N GLY A 295 34.92 -5.06 -16.89
CA GLY A 295 35.73 -5.86 -16.00
C GLY A 295 34.92 -6.64 -14.94
N LEU A 296 33.76 -6.13 -14.52
CA LEU A 296 32.88 -6.74 -13.52
C LEU A 296 32.21 -8.02 -14.03
N ILE A 297 31.85 -8.07 -15.32
CA ILE A 297 31.08 -9.17 -15.94
C ILE A 297 31.60 -10.55 -15.55
N LYS A 298 32.93 -10.76 -15.62
CA LYS A 298 33.58 -12.03 -15.29
C LYS A 298 33.26 -12.54 -13.88
N ALA A 299 33.25 -11.66 -12.89
CA ALA A 299 33.00 -12.02 -11.48
C ALA A 299 32.56 -10.78 -10.67
N PRO A 300 31.28 -10.36 -10.77
CA PRO A 300 30.81 -9.08 -10.25
C PRO A 300 31.01 -8.89 -8.75
N SER A 301 30.78 -9.94 -7.95
CA SER A 301 30.97 -9.90 -6.50
C SER A 301 32.45 -9.84 -6.10
N TYR A 302 33.33 -10.55 -6.82
CA TYR A 302 34.77 -10.61 -6.53
C TYR A 302 35.50 -9.31 -6.89
N PHE A 303 35.09 -8.67 -8.00
CA PHE A 303 35.63 -7.41 -8.48
C PHE A 303 34.81 -6.18 -8.06
N SER A 304 33.87 -6.34 -7.12
CA SER A 304 33.00 -5.25 -6.68
C SER A 304 33.82 -4.03 -6.22
N PRO A 305 33.63 -2.83 -6.80
CA PRO A 305 34.40 -1.64 -6.45
C PRO A 305 34.05 -1.11 -5.06
N ARG A 306 32.86 -1.45 -4.53
CA ARG A 306 32.40 -1.09 -3.18
C ARG A 306 33.04 -1.97 -2.09
N LYS A 307 33.22 -3.27 -2.36
CA LYS A 307 33.78 -4.24 -1.40
C LYS A 307 35.30 -4.41 -1.53
N HIS A 308 35.81 -4.38 -2.76
CA HIS A 308 37.19 -4.73 -3.10
C HIS A 308 37.80 -3.73 -4.12
N PRO A 309 38.00 -2.46 -3.73
CA PRO A 309 38.43 -1.40 -4.65
C PRO A 309 39.77 -1.70 -5.34
N ASN A 310 40.73 -2.33 -4.64
CA ASN A 310 42.02 -2.69 -5.22
C ASN A 310 41.92 -3.78 -6.30
N ARG A 311 41.01 -4.76 -6.12
CA ARG A 311 40.77 -5.81 -7.14
C ARG A 311 40.06 -5.22 -8.36
N ALA A 312 39.06 -4.37 -8.10
CA ALA A 312 38.34 -3.64 -9.14
C ALA A 312 39.29 -2.80 -10.00
N ARG A 313 40.22 -2.06 -9.36
CA ARG A 313 41.25 -1.26 -10.04
C ARG A 313 42.13 -2.11 -10.94
N LYS A 314 42.76 -3.15 -10.41
CA LYS A 314 43.61 -4.06 -11.20
C LYS A 314 42.86 -4.68 -12.37
N ARG A 315 41.58 -5.01 -12.19
CA ARG A 315 40.73 -5.59 -13.25
C ARG A 315 40.38 -4.58 -14.34
N ARG A 316 40.00 -3.36 -13.97
CA ARG A 316 39.79 -2.25 -14.91
C ARG A 316 41.05 -1.95 -15.73
N ASP A 317 42.21 -1.86 -15.07
CA ASP A 317 43.48 -1.55 -15.73
C ASP A 317 43.92 -2.65 -16.70
N LEU A 318 43.53 -3.90 -16.44
CA LEU A 318 43.71 -4.99 -17.38
C LEU A 318 42.80 -4.82 -18.61
N VAL A 319 41.52 -4.46 -18.43
CA VAL A 319 40.61 -4.20 -19.55
C VAL A 319 41.15 -3.08 -20.44
N LEU A 320 41.60 -1.97 -19.86
CA LEU A 320 42.21 -0.86 -20.60
C LEU A 320 43.43 -1.30 -21.41
N ARG A 321 44.35 -2.07 -20.82
CA ARG A 321 45.52 -2.61 -21.54
C ARG A 321 45.13 -3.55 -22.67
N VAL A 322 44.11 -4.39 -22.46
CA VAL A 322 43.58 -5.30 -23.49
C VAL A 322 42.91 -4.54 -24.64
N MET A 323 42.22 -3.43 -24.34
CA MET A 323 41.66 -2.53 -25.35
C MET A 323 42.78 -1.86 -26.18
N ARG A 324 43.85 -1.40 -25.53
CA ARG A 324 45.00 -0.80 -26.24
C ARG A 324 45.69 -1.81 -27.16
N GLN A 325 45.96 -3.03 -26.66
CA GLN A 325 46.58 -4.11 -27.44
C GLN A 325 45.79 -4.49 -28.70
N GLN A 326 44.46 -4.33 -28.66
CA GLN A 326 43.56 -4.61 -29.78
C GLN A 326 43.27 -3.36 -30.64
N GLY A 327 43.89 -2.22 -30.34
CA GLY A 327 43.75 -1.00 -31.13
C GLY A 327 42.46 -0.21 -30.91
N TYR A 328 41.66 -0.54 -29.89
CA TYR A 328 40.41 0.20 -29.58
C TYR A 328 40.66 1.58 -28.97
N ILE A 329 41.80 1.76 -28.31
CA ILE A 329 42.23 3.03 -27.70
C ILE A 329 43.71 3.27 -27.99
N ASN A 330 44.16 4.52 -27.92
CA ASN A 330 45.57 4.91 -28.06
C ASN A 330 46.31 5.01 -26.71
N ASP A 331 47.62 5.25 -26.73
CA ASP A 331 48.45 5.31 -25.51
C ASP A 331 48.10 6.51 -24.61
N TYR A 332 47.68 7.63 -25.19
CA TYR A 332 47.25 8.81 -24.43
C TYR A 332 45.94 8.53 -23.65
N GLU A 333 44.95 7.93 -24.31
CA GLU A 333 43.69 7.51 -23.68
C GLU A 333 43.92 6.48 -22.58
N LEU A 334 44.82 5.53 -22.81
CA LEU A 334 45.23 4.55 -21.81
C LEU A 334 45.81 5.24 -20.57
N MET A 335 46.79 6.13 -20.74
CA MET A 335 47.43 6.81 -19.61
C MET A 335 46.43 7.69 -18.83
N ARG A 336 45.54 8.40 -19.54
CA ARG A 336 44.48 9.20 -18.93
C ARG A 336 43.50 8.34 -18.11
N ALA A 337 43.04 7.22 -18.67
CA ALA A 337 42.09 6.33 -17.98
C ALA A 337 42.73 5.56 -16.82
N LEU A 338 44.02 5.25 -16.87
CA LEU A 338 44.76 4.65 -15.75
C LEU A 338 44.93 5.63 -14.58
N ALA A 339 45.16 6.91 -14.88
CA ALA A 339 45.28 7.97 -13.88
C ALA A 339 43.93 8.31 -13.19
N GLU A 340 42.80 8.02 -13.83
CA GLU A 340 41.47 8.24 -13.26
C GLU A 340 41.25 7.34 -12.03
N GLY A 341 40.83 7.92 -10.90
CA GLY A 341 40.49 7.16 -9.70
C GLY A 341 39.13 6.44 -9.82
N ILE A 342 38.99 5.26 -9.22
CA ILE A 342 37.67 4.61 -9.09
C ILE A 342 36.89 5.29 -7.97
N LYS A 343 35.87 6.07 -8.33
CA LYS A 343 34.88 6.63 -7.41
C LYS A 343 33.52 6.00 -7.70
N VAL A 344 32.91 5.38 -6.70
CA VAL A 344 31.57 4.79 -6.81
C VAL A 344 30.66 5.31 -5.71
N ASN A 345 29.38 5.49 -6.04
CA ASN A 345 28.36 5.93 -5.11
C ASN A 345 28.13 4.89 -4.00
N PRO A 346 27.81 5.34 -2.77
CA PRO A 346 27.35 4.46 -1.71
C PRO A 346 26.04 3.76 -2.11
N ILE A 347 25.69 2.67 -1.40
CA ILE A 347 24.44 1.94 -1.61
C ILE A 347 23.26 2.91 -1.46
N SER A 348 22.42 3.00 -2.49
CA SER A 348 21.23 3.87 -2.48
C SER A 348 20.25 3.40 -1.38
N PRO A 349 19.69 4.31 -0.55
CA PRO A 349 18.65 3.95 0.42
C PRO A 349 17.36 3.51 -0.32
N GLN A 350 16.85 2.34 0.09
CA GLN A 350 15.63 1.62 -0.33
C GLN A 350 14.82 2.15 -1.54
N THR A 351 14.68 1.30 -2.57
CA THR A 351 13.67 1.43 -3.64
C THR A 351 12.24 1.15 -3.15
N ASN A 352 12.06 0.40 -2.06
CA ASN A 352 10.74 0.12 -1.46
C ASN A 352 10.20 1.34 -0.69
N LYS A 353 9.18 1.98 -1.23
CA LYS A 353 8.58 3.19 -0.65
C LYS A 353 7.57 2.89 0.48
N ALA A 354 7.15 1.64 0.65
CA ALA A 354 6.14 1.22 1.62
C ALA A 354 6.46 -0.17 2.23
N PRO A 355 7.57 -0.34 2.97
CA PRO A 355 8.10 -1.67 3.27
C PRO A 355 7.19 -2.53 4.15
N TYR A 356 6.57 -1.97 5.20
CA TYR A 356 5.58 -2.69 6.00
C TYR A 356 4.36 -3.14 5.17
N PHE A 357 3.85 -2.25 4.30
CA PHE A 357 2.74 -2.59 3.42
C PHE A 357 3.08 -3.74 2.47
N VAL A 358 4.26 -3.68 1.84
CA VAL A 358 4.73 -4.72 0.94
C VAL A 358 4.88 -6.07 1.66
N ALA A 359 5.39 -6.06 2.90
CA ALA A 359 5.50 -7.27 3.72
C ALA A 359 4.11 -7.86 4.05
N ALA A 360 3.17 -7.02 4.48
CA ALA A 360 1.79 -7.42 4.78
C ALA A 360 1.04 -7.92 3.52
N LEU A 361 1.20 -7.24 2.38
CA LEU A 361 0.64 -7.64 1.10
C LEU A 361 1.15 -9.03 0.67
N LYS A 362 2.46 -9.29 0.82
CA LYS A 362 3.04 -10.61 0.53
C LYS A 362 2.43 -11.69 1.42
N GLN A 363 2.24 -11.41 2.71
CA GLN A 363 1.57 -12.35 3.61
C GLN A 363 0.12 -12.62 3.20
N GLU A 364 -0.59 -11.60 2.71
CA GLU A 364 -1.96 -11.73 2.22
C GLU A 364 -2.02 -12.57 0.94
N ILE A 365 -1.11 -12.33 0.00
CA ILE A 365 -1.06 -13.05 -1.28
C ILE A 365 -0.61 -14.50 -1.11
N LYS A 366 0.33 -14.80 -0.21
CA LYS A 366 0.81 -16.17 0.07
C LYS A 366 -0.28 -17.14 0.49
N LYS A 367 -1.43 -16.65 0.94
CA LYS A 367 -2.62 -17.50 1.21
C LYS A 367 -3.15 -18.17 -0.06
N ASN A 368 -2.78 -17.68 -1.25
CA ASN A 368 -3.14 -18.23 -2.56
C ASN A 368 -1.90 -18.81 -3.28
N LEU A 369 -1.69 -20.13 -3.14
CA LEU A 369 -0.54 -20.89 -3.68
C LEU A 369 -0.27 -20.70 -5.20
N ARG A 370 -1.28 -20.34 -6.00
CA ARG A 370 -1.13 -20.07 -7.44
C ARG A 370 -0.39 -18.76 -7.77
N VAL A 371 -0.34 -17.81 -6.84
CA VAL A 371 0.13 -16.44 -7.11
C VAL A 371 1.65 -16.31 -6.94
N ASP A 372 2.25 -17.08 -6.03
CA ASP A 372 3.71 -17.03 -5.78
C ASP A 372 4.53 -17.40 -7.03
N ALA A 373 4.08 -18.40 -7.80
CA ALA A 373 4.74 -18.80 -9.05
C ALA A 373 4.57 -17.79 -10.20
N LEU A 374 3.48 -17.01 -10.20
CA LEU A 374 3.18 -16.02 -11.23
C LEU A 374 3.83 -14.66 -10.93
N ILE A 375 4.08 -14.35 -9.66
CA ILE A 375 4.91 -13.22 -9.24
C ILE A 375 6.34 -13.39 -9.77
N SER A 376 6.88 -14.61 -9.74
CA SER A 376 8.19 -14.93 -10.34
C SER A 376 8.21 -14.89 -11.87
N ALA A 377 7.06 -14.70 -12.53
CA ALA A 377 6.93 -14.65 -13.99
C ALA A 377 6.78 -13.22 -14.57
N GLY A 378 6.76 -12.18 -13.73
CA GLY A 378 6.71 -10.77 -14.18
C GLY A 378 5.33 -10.10 -14.11
N ALA A 379 4.44 -10.56 -13.23
CA ALA A 379 3.11 -9.98 -13.03
C ALA A 379 3.13 -8.51 -12.52
N ALA A 380 1.98 -7.85 -12.56
CA ALA A 380 1.71 -6.54 -11.98
C ALA A 380 0.67 -6.69 -10.87
N ILE A 381 0.98 -6.24 -9.65
CA ILE A 381 0.04 -6.24 -8.52
C ILE A 381 -0.48 -4.82 -8.34
N TYR A 382 -1.73 -4.59 -8.69
CA TYR A 382 -2.37 -3.29 -8.51
C TYR A 382 -2.92 -3.16 -7.09
N THR A 383 -2.53 -2.10 -6.39
CA THR A 383 -2.90 -1.86 -4.99
C THR A 383 -3.73 -0.58 -4.83
N GLY A 384 -4.26 -0.35 -3.62
CA GLY A 384 -4.96 0.89 -3.29
C GLY A 384 -4.05 2.03 -2.80
N ILE A 385 -2.76 1.75 -2.58
CA ILE A 385 -1.82 2.69 -1.96
C ILE A 385 -1.64 3.90 -2.86
N LEU A 386 -1.66 5.09 -2.27
CA LEU A 386 -1.24 6.31 -2.94
C LEU A 386 0.10 6.73 -2.32
N LEU A 387 1.17 6.77 -3.12
CA LEU A 387 2.49 7.15 -2.62
C LEU A 387 2.54 8.54 -1.96
N PRO A 388 1.82 9.57 -2.44
CA PRO A 388 1.75 10.84 -1.72
C PRO A 388 1.21 10.67 -0.29
N TYR A 389 0.18 9.83 -0.12
CA TYR A 389 -0.43 9.57 1.19
C TYR A 389 0.55 8.77 2.06
N GLN A 390 1.20 7.75 1.49
CA GLN A 390 2.21 6.96 2.18
C GLN A 390 3.38 7.82 2.71
N ILE A 391 3.92 8.71 1.88
CA ILE A 391 4.99 9.63 2.25
C ILE A 391 4.52 10.56 3.39
N CYS A 392 3.32 11.11 3.27
CA CYS A 392 2.71 11.94 4.31
C CYS A 392 2.54 11.17 5.64
N ALA A 393 2.11 9.91 5.59
CA ALA A 393 1.94 9.06 6.77
C ALA A 393 3.27 8.79 7.48
N GLN A 394 4.30 8.37 6.73
CA GLN A 394 5.65 8.14 7.27
C GLN A 394 6.23 9.44 7.88
N LYS A 395 6.07 10.57 7.19
CA LYS A 395 6.50 11.89 7.69
C LYS A 395 5.76 12.28 8.96
N ALA A 396 4.45 12.08 9.03
CA ALA A 396 3.62 12.41 10.18
C ALA A 396 4.02 11.59 11.42
N VAL A 397 4.24 10.29 11.24
CA VAL A 397 4.73 9.38 12.30
C VAL A 397 6.11 9.81 12.78
N LYS A 398 7.09 9.95 11.87
CA LYS A 398 8.47 10.33 12.21
C LYS A 398 8.55 11.66 12.96
N THR A 399 7.83 12.67 12.46
CA THR A 399 7.82 14.02 13.05
C THR A 399 7.19 14.00 14.45
N SER A 400 6.06 13.31 14.61
CA SER A 400 5.34 13.29 15.88
C SER A 400 6.09 12.48 16.94
N LEU A 401 6.64 11.31 16.59
CA LEU A 401 7.46 10.53 17.51
C LEU A 401 8.71 11.29 17.97
N SER A 402 9.29 12.11 17.08
CA SER A 402 10.42 12.97 17.45
C SER A 402 10.00 14.07 18.44
N ALA A 403 8.84 14.70 18.23
CA ALA A 403 8.27 15.68 19.16
C ALA A 403 7.91 15.06 20.53
N LEU A 404 7.47 13.80 20.55
CA LEU A 404 7.11 13.10 21.79
C LEU A 404 8.32 12.72 22.65
N LYS A 405 9.55 12.74 22.12
CA LYS A 405 10.76 12.39 22.90
C LYS A 405 10.89 13.19 24.20
N LYS A 406 10.59 14.49 24.15
CA LYS A 406 10.69 15.45 25.27
C LYS A 406 9.33 15.74 25.94
N HIS A 407 8.28 15.01 25.62
CA HIS A 407 6.95 15.32 26.14
C HIS A 407 6.88 15.10 27.67
N PRO A 408 6.36 16.06 28.47
CA PRO A 408 6.47 16.03 29.93
C PRO A 408 5.77 14.81 30.54
N ARG A 409 4.61 14.42 30.02
CA ARG A 409 3.85 13.24 30.49
C ARG A 409 4.43 11.89 30.04
N ARG A 410 5.45 11.88 29.18
CA ARG A 410 6.06 10.64 28.71
C ARG A 410 6.90 10.02 29.82
N ILE A 411 6.61 8.77 30.16
CA ILE A 411 7.37 7.92 31.09
C ILE A 411 8.08 6.79 30.33
N ASN A 412 8.98 6.07 31.02
CA ASN A 412 9.86 5.03 30.43
C ASN A 412 10.62 5.56 29.20
N ARG A 413 11.28 6.72 29.36
CA ARG A 413 11.87 7.50 28.25
C ARG A 413 13.07 6.82 27.60
N GLU A 414 13.71 5.91 28.32
CA GLU A 414 14.79 5.04 27.86
C GLU A 414 14.37 4.09 26.74
N LYS A 415 13.08 3.77 26.64
CA LYS A 415 12.54 2.89 25.60
C LYS A 415 12.21 3.65 24.31
N GLU A 416 12.18 2.94 23.18
CA GLU A 416 11.82 3.54 21.90
C GLU A 416 10.30 3.43 21.64
N LEU A 417 9.63 4.58 21.49
CA LEU A 417 8.22 4.61 21.12
C LEU A 417 8.02 4.13 19.68
N GLN A 418 7.08 3.21 19.50
CA GLN A 418 6.54 2.80 18.21
C GLN A 418 5.24 3.53 17.90
N ALA A 419 4.90 3.56 16.61
CA ALA A 419 3.60 4.01 16.15
C ALA A 419 3.21 3.29 14.86
N ALA A 420 1.91 3.13 14.65
CA ALA A 420 1.34 2.62 13.42
C ALA A 420 0.22 3.55 12.93
N LEU A 421 0.06 3.62 11.62
CA LEU A 421 -0.97 4.41 10.94
C LEU A 421 -1.50 3.60 9.76
N VAL A 422 -2.82 3.42 9.70
CA VAL A 422 -3.50 2.84 8.54
C VAL A 422 -4.57 3.82 8.08
N SER A 423 -4.60 4.09 6.77
CA SER A 423 -5.61 4.94 6.14
C SER A 423 -6.33 4.15 5.06
N ILE A 424 -7.66 4.15 5.09
CA ILE A 424 -8.54 3.33 4.25
C ILE A 424 -9.60 4.24 3.63
N GLU A 425 -9.84 4.08 2.33
CA GLU A 425 -11.00 4.68 1.67
C GLU A 425 -12.28 3.96 2.10
N SER A 426 -13.17 4.68 2.78
CA SER A 426 -14.34 4.12 3.49
C SER A 426 -15.28 3.33 2.56
N GLY A 427 -15.55 3.84 1.37
CA GLY A 427 -16.50 3.24 0.42
C GLY A 427 -15.97 2.03 -0.36
N THR A 428 -14.65 1.84 -0.48
CA THR A 428 -14.07 0.78 -1.33
C THR A 428 -13.19 -0.22 -0.60
N GLY A 429 -12.77 0.11 0.63
CA GLY A 429 -11.83 -0.66 1.42
C GLY A 429 -10.38 -0.54 0.94
N LYS A 430 -10.08 0.29 -0.06
CA LYS A 430 -8.70 0.51 -0.55
C LYS A 430 -7.84 1.06 0.57
N ILE A 431 -6.74 0.37 0.88
CA ILE A 431 -5.71 0.89 1.79
C ILE A 431 -4.95 2.00 1.05
N ARG A 432 -5.08 3.25 1.50
CA ARG A 432 -4.45 4.44 0.89
C ARG A 432 -3.04 4.69 1.43
N ALA A 433 -2.81 4.42 2.71
CA ALA A 433 -1.50 4.50 3.36
C ALA A 433 -1.38 3.48 4.50
N TYR A 434 -0.17 3.01 4.76
CA TYR A 434 0.11 1.95 5.71
C TYR A 434 1.52 2.06 6.31
N VAL A 435 1.59 2.30 7.62
CA VAL A 435 2.82 2.40 8.40
C VAL A 435 2.71 1.42 9.57
N GLY A 436 3.56 0.39 9.58
CA GLY A 436 3.59 -0.64 10.61
C GLY A 436 4.57 -0.38 11.76
N GLY A 437 5.32 0.72 11.73
CA GLY A 437 6.31 1.02 12.77
C GLY A 437 7.12 2.28 12.49
N ARG A 438 8.00 2.61 13.43
CA ARG A 438 8.84 3.82 13.39
C ARG A 438 9.88 3.77 12.27
N ASP A 439 10.56 2.64 12.13
CA ASP A 439 11.68 2.43 11.21
C ASP A 439 11.79 0.94 10.85
N TYR A 440 11.43 0.61 9.61
CA TYR A 440 11.40 -0.76 9.12
C TYR A 440 12.77 -1.43 9.11
N LEU A 441 13.86 -0.67 8.91
CA LEU A 441 15.20 -1.24 8.85
C LEU A 441 15.68 -1.71 10.23
N LYS A 442 15.16 -1.11 11.30
CA LYS A 442 15.50 -1.46 12.68
C LYS A 442 14.54 -2.47 13.29
N ASN A 443 13.26 -2.38 12.96
CA ASN A 443 12.22 -3.24 13.51
C ASN A 443 11.18 -3.59 12.45
N GLN A 444 11.20 -4.83 11.97
CA GLN A 444 10.28 -5.34 10.94
C GLN A 444 8.94 -5.83 11.51
N TYR A 445 8.76 -5.81 12.85
CA TYR A 445 7.48 -6.19 13.46
C TYR A 445 6.38 -5.20 13.09
N ASP A 446 5.27 -5.71 12.54
CA ASP A 446 4.21 -4.90 11.98
C ASP A 446 3.12 -4.59 13.02
N HIS A 447 3.20 -3.39 13.58
CA HIS A 447 2.25 -2.89 14.57
C HIS A 447 0.88 -2.55 14.00
N ALA A 448 0.74 -2.42 12.67
CA ALA A 448 -0.54 -2.11 12.05
C ALA A 448 -1.45 -3.34 11.93
N PHE A 449 -0.88 -4.52 11.66
CA PHE A 449 -1.63 -5.77 11.49
C PHE A 449 -1.37 -6.82 12.57
N GLN A 450 -0.12 -7.02 12.99
CA GLN A 450 0.28 -8.12 13.90
C GLN A 450 0.06 -7.75 15.37
N ALA A 451 0.38 -6.51 15.76
CA ALA A 451 0.19 -6.09 17.15
C ALA A 451 -1.30 -6.01 17.51
N LYS A 452 -1.71 -6.82 18.48
CA LYS A 452 -3.02 -6.73 19.13
C LYS A 452 -2.87 -5.94 20.43
N ARG A 453 -3.59 -4.83 20.55
CA ARG A 453 -3.46 -3.88 21.65
C ARG A 453 -4.83 -3.45 22.15
N GLN A 454 -4.90 -3.16 23.44
CA GLN A 454 -6.14 -2.74 24.10
C GLN A 454 -6.59 -1.37 23.55
N ILE A 455 -7.83 -1.27 23.08
CA ILE A 455 -8.33 -0.06 22.40
C ILE A 455 -8.82 1.05 23.35
N GLY A 456 -9.10 0.70 24.60
CA GLY A 456 -9.60 1.64 25.60
C GLY A 456 -10.86 2.37 25.13
N SER A 457 -10.94 3.68 25.39
CA SER A 457 -12.10 4.51 25.02
C SER A 457 -12.45 4.58 23.52
N ALA A 458 -11.62 4.04 22.61
CA ALA A 458 -11.97 3.93 21.20
C ALA A 458 -13.10 2.91 20.93
N VAL A 459 -13.54 2.14 21.92
CA VAL A 459 -14.73 1.29 21.80
C VAL A 459 -16.05 2.07 21.89
N LYS A 460 -16.04 3.26 22.50
CA LYS A 460 -17.27 3.98 22.88
C LYS A 460 -18.22 4.26 21.71
N PRO A 461 -17.79 4.62 20.49
CA PRO A 461 -18.73 4.86 19.39
C PRO A 461 -19.66 3.67 19.14
N PHE A 462 -19.17 2.44 19.26
CA PHE A 462 -20.00 1.24 19.09
C PHE A 462 -21.01 1.07 20.23
N ILE A 463 -20.64 1.42 21.46
CA ILE A 463 -21.54 1.35 22.64
C ILE A 463 -22.67 2.36 22.49
N TYR A 464 -22.33 3.61 22.19
CA TYR A 464 -23.32 4.68 22.05
C TYR A 464 -24.18 4.48 20.81
N LEU A 465 -23.62 4.03 19.68
CA LEU A 465 -24.42 3.63 18.52
C LEU A 465 -25.40 2.51 18.88
N THR A 466 -24.96 1.50 19.66
CA THR A 466 -25.88 0.44 20.11
C THR A 466 -27.05 1.00 20.92
N ALA A 467 -26.86 2.10 21.66
CA ALA A 467 -27.93 2.77 22.41
C ALA A 467 -28.84 3.66 21.55
N ILE A 468 -28.30 4.23 20.47
CA ILE A 468 -29.00 5.17 19.57
C ILE A 468 -29.75 4.42 18.47
N ASP A 469 -29.24 3.28 18.00
CA ASP A 469 -29.89 2.48 16.96
C ASP A 469 -30.81 1.42 17.56
N TRP A 470 -32.11 1.60 17.34
CA TRP A 470 -33.17 0.68 17.76
C TRP A 470 -33.04 -0.72 17.12
N ARG A 471 -32.32 -0.90 16.01
CA ARG A 471 -32.07 -2.22 15.40
C ARG A 471 -30.99 -3.01 16.13
N LEU A 472 -30.19 -2.34 16.98
CA LEU A 472 -29.08 -2.94 17.70
C LEU A 472 -29.41 -3.26 19.16
N ASN A 473 -30.54 -2.76 19.68
CA ASN A 473 -30.94 -2.97 21.06
C ASN A 473 -32.46 -2.90 21.27
N ASP A 474 -32.95 -3.59 22.30
CA ASP A 474 -34.38 -3.62 22.67
C ASP A 474 -34.73 -2.57 23.76
N TYR A 475 -33.79 -1.71 24.15
CA TYR A 475 -33.97 -0.69 25.19
C TYR A 475 -34.46 0.64 24.58
N LYS A 476 -34.89 1.58 25.42
CA LYS A 476 -35.29 2.93 24.98
C LYS A 476 -34.12 3.58 24.23
N VAL A 477 -34.39 4.04 23.00
CA VAL A 477 -33.43 4.75 22.16
C VAL A 477 -32.88 5.97 22.89
N ALA A 478 -31.55 6.04 22.98
CA ALA A 478 -30.85 7.17 23.53
C ALA A 478 -30.67 8.28 22.48
N THR A 479 -30.67 9.52 22.94
CA THR A 479 -30.48 10.74 22.13
C THR A 479 -29.29 11.54 22.65
N PRO A 480 -28.72 12.48 21.87
CA PRO A 480 -27.59 13.32 22.33
C PRO A 480 -27.83 14.05 23.66
N ILE A 481 -29.10 14.38 23.97
CA ILE A 481 -29.48 15.09 25.19
C ILE A 481 -29.93 14.16 26.32
N SER A 482 -29.89 12.83 26.12
CA SER A 482 -30.24 11.88 27.18
C SER A 482 -29.34 12.08 28.40
N ILE A 483 -29.95 12.19 29.57
CA ILE A 483 -29.23 12.43 30.82
C ILE A 483 -28.64 11.12 31.35
N LEU A 484 -27.34 11.13 31.63
CA LEU A 484 -26.55 10.01 32.11
C LEU A 484 -25.93 10.35 33.48
N PRO A 485 -26.03 9.47 34.48
CA PRO A 485 -25.39 9.69 35.76
C PRO A 485 -23.87 9.46 35.67
N ASP A 486 -23.10 10.48 36.01
CA ASP A 486 -21.66 10.39 36.28
C ASP A 486 -21.41 10.48 37.79
N LYS A 487 -21.80 9.41 38.49
CA LYS A 487 -21.69 9.23 39.95
C LYS A 487 -21.03 7.87 40.24
N PRO A 488 -20.43 7.65 41.43
CA PRO A 488 -19.81 6.36 41.75
C PRO A 488 -20.76 5.18 41.48
N ILE A 489 -20.29 4.22 40.68
CA ILE A 489 -21.04 3.00 40.33
C ILE A 489 -20.23 1.77 40.76
N THR A 490 -20.93 0.76 41.24
CA THR A 490 -20.36 -0.52 41.67
C THR A 490 -21.00 -1.64 40.87
N ILE A 491 -20.19 -2.49 40.25
CA ILE A 491 -20.66 -3.63 39.45
C ILE A 491 -20.11 -4.91 40.06
N THR A 492 -21.01 -5.83 40.40
CA THR A 492 -20.65 -7.18 40.83
C THR A 492 -20.34 -8.04 39.62
N LEU A 493 -19.11 -8.53 39.54
CA LEU A 493 -18.66 -9.47 38.51
C LEU A 493 -18.92 -10.92 38.95
N ALA A 494 -18.76 -11.84 38.00
CA ALA A 494 -18.76 -13.28 38.30
C ALA A 494 -17.74 -13.61 39.40
N GLY A 495 -18.13 -14.47 40.35
CA GLY A 495 -17.31 -14.82 41.52
C GLY A 495 -17.27 -13.75 42.62
N HIS A 496 -18.33 -12.92 42.73
CA HIS A 496 -18.49 -11.88 43.77
C HIS A 496 -17.40 -10.79 43.81
N LYS A 497 -16.56 -10.69 42.78
CA LYS A 497 -15.58 -9.60 42.66
C LYS A 497 -16.29 -8.29 42.36
N VAL A 498 -15.91 -7.24 43.07
CA VAL A 498 -16.50 -5.91 42.90
C VAL A 498 -15.62 -5.04 41.99
N TRP A 499 -16.21 -4.49 40.93
CA TRP A 499 -15.56 -3.53 40.04
C TRP A 499 -16.16 -2.13 40.21
N LYS A 500 -15.28 -1.15 40.46
CA LYS A 500 -15.63 0.26 40.66
C LYS A 500 -14.93 1.13 39.59
N PRO A 501 -15.53 1.31 38.41
CA PRO A 501 -14.93 2.13 37.36
C PRO A 501 -14.84 3.60 37.78
N GLN A 502 -13.82 4.29 37.26
CA GLN A 502 -13.59 5.72 37.53
C GLN A 502 -13.31 6.47 36.23
N ASN A 503 -13.61 7.77 36.23
CA ASN A 503 -13.17 8.68 35.17
C ASN A 503 -11.66 8.85 35.21
N TYR A 504 -11.06 9.13 34.04
CA TYR A 504 -9.62 9.34 33.92
C TYR A 504 -9.11 10.46 34.85
N ALA A 505 -9.86 11.55 34.98
CA ALA A 505 -9.54 12.67 35.86
C ALA A 505 -9.85 12.41 37.36
N ARG A 506 -10.36 11.22 37.70
CA ARG A 506 -10.81 10.85 39.06
C ARG A 506 -11.83 11.82 39.69
N LYS A 507 -12.58 12.53 38.84
CA LYS A 507 -13.66 13.44 39.21
C LYS A 507 -14.99 12.95 38.63
N PHE A 508 -16.06 13.16 39.38
CA PHE A 508 -17.44 12.96 38.98
C PHE A 508 -18.10 14.32 38.67
N TYR A 509 -18.93 14.35 37.64
CA TYR A 509 -19.57 15.56 37.12
C TYR A 509 -21.08 15.60 37.39
N GLY A 510 -21.64 14.62 38.11
CA GLY A 510 -23.07 14.56 38.37
C GLY A 510 -23.85 14.08 37.16
N ASP A 511 -25.05 14.57 36.95
CA ASP A 511 -25.85 14.18 35.79
C ASP A 511 -25.43 15.01 34.56
N VAL A 512 -25.11 14.33 33.46
CA VAL A 512 -24.56 14.95 32.25
C VAL A 512 -25.30 14.46 31.00
N THR A 513 -25.32 15.27 29.93
CA THR A 513 -25.90 14.80 28.66
C THR A 513 -25.02 13.72 28.02
N LEU A 514 -25.64 12.86 27.21
CA LEU A 514 -24.95 11.84 26.41
C LEU A 514 -23.85 12.47 25.55
N ARG A 515 -24.14 13.61 24.91
CA ARG A 515 -23.16 14.38 24.14
C ARG A 515 -21.96 14.79 24.98
N TYR A 516 -22.20 15.43 26.12
CA TYR A 516 -21.11 15.89 26.98
C TYR A 516 -20.24 14.71 27.45
N ALA A 517 -20.88 13.62 27.88
CA ALA A 517 -20.19 12.41 28.32
C ALA A 517 -19.34 11.79 27.20
N PHE A 518 -19.87 11.74 25.97
CA PHE A 518 -19.17 11.17 24.83
C PHE A 518 -17.98 12.03 24.36
N GLU A 519 -18.18 13.34 24.21
CA GLU A 519 -17.16 14.28 23.72
C GLU A 519 -15.96 14.37 24.68
N ASN A 520 -16.24 14.36 25.99
CA ASN A 520 -15.23 14.32 27.06
C ASN A 520 -14.75 12.91 27.40
N SER A 521 -15.33 11.89 26.75
CA SER A 521 -14.95 10.48 26.92
C SER A 521 -15.03 10.00 28.37
N LEU A 522 -16.07 10.39 29.10
CA LEU A 522 -16.30 9.96 30.49
C LEU A 522 -16.51 8.44 30.56
N ASN A 523 -15.95 7.79 31.58
CA ASN A 523 -15.94 6.34 31.70
C ASN A 523 -17.22 5.83 32.34
N VAL A 524 -17.65 6.48 33.42
CA VAL A 524 -18.79 6.03 34.23
C VAL A 524 -20.11 6.09 33.45
N PRO A 525 -20.44 7.18 32.71
CA PRO A 525 -21.60 7.21 31.82
C PRO A 525 -21.56 6.12 30.74
N ALA A 526 -20.39 5.83 30.16
CA ALA A 526 -20.26 4.77 29.16
C ALA A 526 -20.54 3.38 29.74
N VAL A 527 -20.10 3.12 30.97
CA VAL A 527 -20.42 1.91 31.71
C VAL A 527 -21.92 1.85 32.02
N TYR A 528 -22.51 2.96 32.47
CA TYR A 528 -23.95 3.03 32.73
C TYR A 528 -24.78 2.70 31.49
N VAL A 529 -24.46 3.31 30.35
CA VAL A 529 -25.10 3.02 29.06
C VAL A 529 -24.94 1.54 28.72
N ALA A 530 -23.75 0.98 28.89
CA ALA A 530 -23.49 -0.42 28.59
C ALA A 530 -24.30 -1.40 29.46
N GLN A 531 -24.52 -1.06 30.73
CA GLN A 531 -25.38 -1.85 31.62
C GLN A 531 -26.86 -1.75 31.23
N ARG A 532 -27.34 -0.56 30.81
CA ARG A 532 -28.74 -0.34 30.42
C ARG A 532 -29.10 -1.00 29.09
N VAL A 533 -28.22 -0.87 28.09
CA VAL A 533 -28.38 -1.49 26.77
C VAL A 533 -28.15 -3.00 26.82
N GLY A 534 -27.28 -3.46 27.72
CA GLY A 534 -26.95 -4.85 27.90
C GLY A 534 -25.66 -5.27 27.17
N ILE A 535 -24.79 -5.97 27.90
CA ILE A 535 -23.47 -6.41 27.41
C ILE A 535 -23.60 -7.31 26.17
N LYS A 536 -24.63 -8.17 26.10
CA LYS A 536 -24.85 -9.06 24.96
C LYS A 536 -25.12 -8.28 23.66
N ALA A 537 -25.93 -7.22 23.73
CA ALA A 537 -26.22 -6.36 22.57
C ALA A 537 -24.93 -5.69 22.07
N ILE A 538 -24.12 -5.15 23.00
CA ILE A 538 -22.83 -4.54 22.68
C ILE A 538 -21.88 -5.54 22.03
N VAL A 539 -21.74 -6.75 22.58
CA VAL A 539 -20.91 -7.80 22.00
C VAL A 539 -21.37 -8.13 20.57
N ASN A 540 -22.68 -8.21 20.33
CA ASN A 540 -23.22 -8.45 19.00
C ASN A 540 -22.91 -7.30 18.03
N THR A 541 -23.05 -6.05 18.46
CA THR A 541 -22.66 -4.88 17.65
C THR A 541 -21.17 -4.95 17.30
N LEU A 542 -20.29 -5.16 18.29
CA LEU A 542 -18.84 -5.25 18.06
C LEU A 542 -18.47 -6.38 17.09
N ARG A 543 -19.18 -7.51 17.13
CA ARG A 543 -19.01 -8.61 16.16
C ARG A 543 -19.45 -8.22 14.75
N LYS A 544 -20.62 -7.57 14.61
CA LYS A 544 -21.11 -7.09 13.30
C LYS A 544 -20.13 -6.10 12.66
N PHE A 545 -19.60 -5.16 13.44
CA PHE A 545 -18.57 -4.20 13.02
C PHE A 545 -17.16 -4.81 12.87
N ARG A 546 -16.98 -6.09 13.26
CA ARG A 546 -15.71 -6.83 13.19
C ARG A 546 -14.55 -6.14 13.93
N VAL A 547 -14.86 -5.53 15.09
CA VAL A 547 -13.90 -4.78 15.90
C VAL A 547 -12.73 -5.64 16.37
N SER A 548 -13.00 -6.89 16.75
CA SER A 548 -11.98 -7.88 17.08
C SER A 548 -12.52 -9.29 16.82
N ARG A 549 -11.61 -10.24 16.61
CA ARG A 549 -11.95 -11.67 16.49
C ARG A 549 -12.45 -12.26 17.81
N TYR A 550 -11.91 -11.79 18.93
CA TYR A 550 -12.27 -12.25 20.26
C TYR A 550 -12.83 -11.08 21.08
N ILE A 551 -14.09 -11.22 21.50
CA ILE A 551 -14.79 -10.19 22.28
C ILE A 551 -15.32 -10.85 23.55
N PRO A 552 -14.72 -10.57 24.72
CA PRO A 552 -15.16 -11.15 25.99
C PRO A 552 -16.50 -10.52 26.43
N PRO A 553 -17.50 -11.29 26.86
CA PRO A 553 -18.79 -10.76 27.29
C PRO A 553 -18.75 -10.26 28.74
N VAL A 554 -17.87 -9.31 29.05
CA VAL A 554 -17.64 -8.77 30.40
C VAL A 554 -17.95 -7.28 30.49
N PRO A 555 -18.40 -6.75 31.65
CA PRO A 555 -18.68 -5.31 31.80
C PRO A 555 -17.54 -4.37 31.42
N ALA A 556 -16.28 -4.82 31.60
CA ALA A 556 -15.09 -4.03 31.28
C ALA A 556 -14.94 -3.71 29.78
N ILE A 557 -15.67 -4.38 28.87
CA ILE A 557 -15.69 -3.99 27.45
C ILE A 557 -16.22 -2.58 27.25
N ALA A 558 -17.03 -2.06 28.19
CA ALA A 558 -17.52 -0.69 28.14
C ALA A 558 -16.39 0.36 28.11
N LEU A 559 -15.21 -0.02 28.63
CA LEU A 559 -13.99 0.79 28.67
C LEU A 559 -12.90 0.25 27.73
N GLY A 560 -13.23 -0.68 26.85
CA GLY A 560 -12.34 -1.18 25.79
C GLY A 560 -11.34 -2.22 26.27
N ALA A 561 -11.72 -3.09 27.19
CA ALA A 561 -10.99 -4.33 27.52
C ALA A 561 -11.08 -5.36 26.36
N ILE A 562 -10.64 -4.95 25.18
CA ILE A 562 -10.64 -5.72 23.93
C ILE A 562 -9.35 -5.38 23.18
N ASP A 563 -8.63 -6.41 22.76
CA ASP A 563 -7.43 -6.26 21.95
C ASP A 563 -7.77 -6.39 20.47
N THR A 564 -7.21 -5.51 19.66
CA THR A 564 -7.34 -5.55 18.20
C THR A 564 -6.12 -4.91 17.52
N SER A 565 -6.03 -5.04 16.20
CA SER A 565 -5.01 -4.36 15.40
C SER A 565 -5.46 -2.99 14.90
N VAL A 566 -4.51 -2.12 14.54
CA VAL A 566 -4.82 -0.83 13.92
C VAL A 566 -5.66 -1.01 12.66
N LEU A 567 -5.31 -2.00 11.82
CA LEU A 567 -6.03 -2.30 10.59
C LEU A 567 -7.51 -2.64 10.85
N GLU A 568 -7.77 -3.57 11.78
CA GLU A 568 -9.14 -4.03 12.10
C GLU A 568 -9.98 -2.90 12.70
N LEU A 569 -9.43 -2.13 13.66
CA LEU A 569 -10.16 -1.02 14.26
C LEU A 569 -10.44 0.09 13.26
N THR A 570 -9.47 0.41 12.39
CA THR A 570 -9.64 1.42 11.33
C THR A 570 -10.75 1.02 10.36
N ALA A 571 -10.74 -0.24 9.89
CA ALA A 571 -11.78 -0.75 9.00
C ALA A 571 -13.17 -0.74 9.67
N SER A 572 -13.24 -1.07 10.97
CA SER A 572 -14.49 -1.01 11.74
C SER A 572 -15.05 0.40 11.82
N TYR A 573 -14.20 1.41 12.00
CA TYR A 573 -14.60 2.82 11.97
C TYR A 573 -15.03 3.30 10.58
N GLY A 574 -14.55 2.64 9.51
CA GLY A 574 -14.95 2.92 8.14
C GLY A 574 -16.46 2.82 7.93
N ALA A 575 -17.15 1.98 8.70
CA ALA A 575 -18.61 1.91 8.67
C ALA A 575 -19.29 3.22 9.11
N PHE A 576 -18.72 4.00 10.05
CA PHE A 576 -19.29 5.31 10.40
C PHE A 576 -19.12 6.34 9.27
N ALA A 577 -18.00 6.27 8.55
CA ALA A 577 -17.77 7.11 7.37
C ALA A 577 -18.66 6.70 6.19
N ASN A 578 -19.05 5.43 6.11
CA ASN A 578 -19.80 4.82 5.01
C ASN A 578 -21.25 4.48 5.38
N GLY A 579 -21.93 5.39 6.10
CA GLY A 579 -23.37 5.29 6.36
C GLY A 579 -23.86 4.06 7.16
N GLY A 580 -22.97 3.36 7.86
CA GLY A 580 -23.27 2.13 8.59
C GLY A 580 -22.91 0.85 7.86
N SER A 581 -22.29 0.94 6.67
CA SER A 581 -21.85 -0.20 5.88
C SER A 581 -20.36 -0.51 6.06
N TYR A 582 -20.05 -1.72 6.53
CA TYR A 582 -18.68 -2.20 6.68
C TYR A 582 -18.12 -2.70 5.35
N VAL A 583 -16.93 -2.19 5.01
CA VAL A 583 -16.14 -2.62 3.87
C VAL A 583 -14.80 -3.15 4.37
N PRO A 584 -14.40 -4.39 4.02
CA PRO A 584 -13.12 -4.96 4.43
C PRO A 584 -11.92 -4.20 3.82
N PRO A 585 -10.78 -4.15 4.51
CA PRO A 585 -9.56 -3.60 3.93
C PRO A 585 -9.04 -4.48 2.79
N ARG A 586 -8.66 -3.87 1.67
CA ARG A 586 -8.15 -4.53 0.47
C ARG A 586 -6.69 -4.13 0.23
N PHE A 587 -5.78 -5.09 0.41
CA PHE A 587 -4.35 -4.91 0.14
C PHE A 587 -4.02 -4.83 -1.36
N TYR A 588 -4.80 -5.53 -2.19
CA TYR A 588 -4.68 -5.48 -3.65
C TYR A 588 -6.06 -5.42 -4.28
N ILE A 589 -6.11 -4.92 -5.51
CA ILE A 589 -7.31 -4.83 -6.36
C ILE A 589 -7.30 -5.98 -7.35
N SER A 590 -6.16 -6.18 -8.01
CA SER A 590 -5.95 -7.25 -8.97
C SER A 590 -4.47 -7.59 -9.13
N VAL A 591 -4.21 -8.76 -9.71
CA VAL A 591 -2.91 -9.21 -10.20
C VAL A 591 -3.07 -9.53 -11.67
N ALA A 592 -2.22 -8.97 -12.52
CA ALA A 592 -2.26 -9.16 -13.97
C ALA A 592 -0.91 -9.62 -14.54
N ASP A 593 -0.90 -10.41 -15.60
CA ASP A 593 0.32 -10.81 -16.33
C ASP A 593 0.27 -10.21 -17.75
N GLY A 594 0.75 -8.97 -17.87
CA GLY A 594 0.76 -8.20 -19.11
C GLY A 594 -0.64 -7.82 -19.62
N LYS A 595 -1.37 -8.79 -20.18
CA LYS A 595 -2.69 -8.59 -20.80
C LYS A 595 -3.85 -9.25 -20.04
N ASP A 596 -3.61 -10.21 -19.14
CA ASP A 596 -4.69 -10.95 -18.48
C ASP A 596 -4.74 -10.73 -16.97
N ILE A 597 -5.94 -10.60 -16.39
CA ILE A 597 -6.13 -10.56 -14.94
C ILE A 597 -6.12 -12.00 -14.40
N ILE A 598 -5.11 -12.31 -13.60
CA ILE A 598 -4.94 -13.62 -12.95
C ILE A 598 -5.80 -13.71 -11.70
N LEU A 599 -5.82 -12.65 -10.90
CA LEU A 599 -6.50 -12.62 -9.62
C LEU A 599 -7.18 -11.28 -9.43
N LYS A 600 -8.42 -11.30 -8.95
CA LYS A 600 -9.18 -10.11 -8.57
C LYS A 600 -9.57 -10.23 -7.10
N ASN A 601 -9.45 -9.14 -6.37
CA ASN A 601 -10.02 -9.02 -5.04
C ASN A 601 -11.43 -8.42 -5.19
N PRO A 602 -12.52 -9.19 -5.07
CA PRO A 602 -13.87 -8.67 -5.29
C PRO A 602 -14.23 -7.62 -4.24
N PHE A 603 -14.97 -6.60 -4.65
CA PHE A 603 -15.58 -5.67 -3.72
C PHE A 603 -16.80 -6.33 -3.06
N TYR A 604 -16.92 -6.20 -1.75
CA TYR A 604 -18.15 -6.53 -1.03
C TYR A 604 -18.35 -5.56 0.13
N SER A 605 -19.60 -5.30 0.48
CA SER A 605 -20.03 -4.41 1.56
C SER A 605 -21.12 -5.10 2.38
N VAL A 606 -21.18 -4.82 3.68
CA VAL A 606 -22.20 -5.36 4.59
C VAL A 606 -22.82 -4.22 5.37
N GLU A 607 -24.12 -3.98 5.18
CA GLU A 607 -24.89 -3.03 5.98
C GLU A 607 -25.04 -3.54 7.42
N ILE A 608 -24.67 -2.73 8.41
CA ILE A 608 -24.73 -3.09 9.84
C ILE A 608 -25.77 -2.28 10.60
N SER A 609 -25.90 -1.00 10.26
CA SER A 609 -26.69 0.01 10.95
C SER A 609 -27.31 0.94 9.91
N ASN A 610 -28.43 1.54 10.25
CA ASN A 610 -29.04 2.56 9.40
C ASN A 610 -28.20 3.85 9.35
N GLU A 611 -28.38 4.63 8.28
CA GLU A 611 -27.65 5.88 8.06
C GLU A 611 -27.99 6.95 9.12
N GLU A 612 -29.24 7.04 9.59
CA GLU A 612 -29.67 8.12 10.50
C GLU A 612 -29.02 8.02 11.89
N PRO A 613 -29.05 6.86 12.59
CA PRO A 613 -28.30 6.68 13.84
C PRO A 613 -26.79 6.87 13.66
N VAL A 614 -26.25 6.43 12.53
CA VAL A 614 -24.82 6.59 12.21
C VAL A 614 -24.46 8.06 12.03
N TYR A 615 -25.32 8.85 11.39
CA TYR A 615 -25.11 10.28 11.24
C TYR A 615 -25.12 11.01 12.60
N VAL A 616 -26.08 10.68 13.49
CA VAL A 616 -26.08 11.19 14.87
C VAL A 616 -24.78 10.84 15.60
N MET A 617 -24.29 9.60 15.44
CA MET A 617 -23.02 9.18 16.03
C MET A 617 -21.81 9.90 15.41
N THR A 618 -21.84 10.15 14.10
CA THR A 618 -20.83 10.96 13.39
C THR A 618 -20.80 12.39 13.93
N ASP A 619 -21.95 13.02 14.19
CA ASP A 619 -22.00 14.36 14.75
C ASP A 619 -21.45 14.45 16.19
N LEU A 620 -21.75 13.45 17.02
CA LEU A 620 -21.13 13.30 18.34
C LEU A 620 -19.59 13.16 18.22
N MET A 621 -19.10 12.43 17.22
CA MET A 621 -17.67 12.28 16.94
C MET A 621 -17.03 13.54 16.32
N ARG A 622 -17.79 14.38 15.61
CA ARG A 622 -17.34 15.74 15.23
C ARG A 622 -17.11 16.57 16.47
N GLY A 623 -18.03 16.51 17.44
CA GLY A 623 -17.89 17.18 18.74
C GLY A 623 -16.61 16.81 19.50
N VAL A 624 -16.13 15.56 19.40
CA VAL A 624 -14.84 15.14 19.97
C VAL A 624 -13.67 15.93 19.37
N VAL A 625 -13.70 16.21 18.07
CA VAL A 625 -12.66 16.95 17.35
C VAL A 625 -12.79 18.46 17.57
N GLU A 626 -14.00 19.00 17.62
CA GLU A 626 -14.21 20.45 17.78
C GLU A 626 -14.02 20.93 19.22
N ARG A 627 -14.55 20.19 20.20
CA ARG A 627 -14.68 20.65 21.59
C ARG A 627 -14.07 19.68 22.60
N GLY A 628 -14.07 18.38 22.26
CA GLY A 628 -13.70 17.32 23.18
C GLY A 628 -12.23 16.94 23.19
N THR A 629 -11.99 15.66 23.44
CA THR A 629 -10.64 15.07 23.61
C THR A 629 -9.73 15.14 22.38
N GLY A 630 -10.27 15.40 21.18
CA GLY A 630 -9.56 15.50 19.90
C GLY A 630 -9.19 16.92 19.47
N LYS A 631 -9.51 17.96 20.24
CA LYS A 631 -9.33 19.39 19.90
C LYS A 631 -7.93 19.83 19.45
N VAL A 632 -6.90 19.03 19.73
CA VAL A 632 -5.54 19.27 19.22
C VAL A 632 -5.50 19.28 17.69
N ILE A 633 -6.40 18.57 17.01
CA ILE A 633 -6.47 18.50 15.54
C ILE A 633 -6.68 19.89 14.94
N ARG A 634 -7.64 20.64 15.47
CA ARG A 634 -7.91 22.03 15.07
C ARG A 634 -6.73 22.95 15.40
N ARG A 635 -6.11 22.79 16.57
CA ARG A 635 -4.92 23.57 16.96
C ARG A 635 -3.71 23.35 16.05
N LEU A 636 -3.56 22.15 15.49
CA LEU A 636 -2.50 21.83 14.52
C LEU A 636 -2.83 22.29 13.09
N GLY A 637 -3.99 22.91 12.90
CA GLY A 637 -4.35 23.64 11.70
C GLY A 637 -5.09 22.82 10.64
N TYR A 638 -5.53 21.59 10.94
CA TYR A 638 -6.44 20.89 10.05
C TYR A 638 -7.86 21.46 10.21
N LYS A 639 -8.39 22.09 9.16
CA LYS A 639 -9.70 22.78 9.18
C LYS A 639 -10.81 22.04 8.43
N GLY A 640 -10.48 20.97 7.70
CA GLY A 640 -11.46 20.17 6.96
C GLY A 640 -12.43 19.41 7.87
N PRO A 641 -13.52 18.87 7.32
CA PRO A 641 -14.46 18.01 8.03
C PRO A 641 -13.75 16.83 8.68
N ALA A 642 -14.03 16.60 9.96
CA ALA A 642 -13.44 15.50 10.72
C ALA A 642 -14.39 15.04 11.81
N ALA A 643 -14.50 13.72 11.95
CA ALA A 643 -15.11 13.04 13.07
C ALA A 643 -14.11 12.00 13.60
N GLY A 644 -14.11 11.71 14.89
CA GLY A 644 -13.30 10.62 15.39
C GLY A 644 -13.39 10.42 16.88
N LYS A 645 -12.56 9.50 17.38
CA LYS A 645 -12.50 9.17 18.79
C LYS A 645 -11.07 8.89 19.26
N THR A 646 -10.75 9.47 20.42
CA THR A 646 -9.55 9.11 21.18
C THR A 646 -9.76 7.81 21.96
N GLY A 647 -8.71 6.99 22.02
CA GLY A 647 -8.61 5.85 22.91
C GLY A 647 -7.36 5.95 23.77
N THR A 648 -7.45 5.49 25.00
CA THR A 648 -6.32 5.37 25.93
C THR A 648 -6.58 4.13 26.78
N SER A 649 -5.66 3.18 26.73
CA SER A 649 -5.77 1.93 27.50
C SER A 649 -5.41 2.15 28.96
N ASP A 650 -5.58 1.10 29.77
CA ASP A 650 -5.26 1.16 31.19
C ASP A 650 -3.79 1.53 31.41
N LYS A 651 -3.51 2.29 32.48
CA LYS A 651 -2.19 2.86 32.79
C LYS A 651 -1.55 3.67 31.65
N ALA A 652 -2.33 4.12 30.67
CA ALA A 652 -1.84 4.83 29.49
C ALA A 652 -0.73 4.08 28.74
N ARG A 653 -0.90 2.76 28.54
CA ARG A 653 0.03 1.93 27.74
C ARG A 653 -0.09 2.22 26.24
N ASP A 654 -1.32 2.42 25.78
CA ASP A 654 -1.64 2.60 24.37
C ASP A 654 -2.40 3.91 24.18
N ALA A 655 -1.93 4.72 23.24
CA ALA A 655 -2.61 5.92 22.78
C ALA A 655 -3.17 5.70 21.38
N TRP A 656 -4.49 5.87 21.25
CA TRP A 656 -5.22 5.67 20.00
C TRP A 656 -5.93 6.94 19.55
N PHE A 657 -6.00 7.12 18.24
CA PHE A 657 -6.97 8.01 17.62
C PHE A 657 -7.43 7.39 16.31
N VAL A 658 -8.74 7.23 16.16
CA VAL A 658 -9.34 6.80 14.89
C VAL A 658 -10.29 7.89 14.47
N GLY A 659 -10.00 8.51 13.34
CA GLY A 659 -10.77 9.62 12.80
C GLY A 659 -10.96 9.49 11.31
N PHE A 660 -12.02 10.10 10.80
CA PHE A 660 -12.45 9.99 9.43
C PHE A 660 -13.00 11.31 8.88
N THR A 661 -12.87 11.44 7.57
CA THR A 661 -13.64 12.32 6.68
C THR A 661 -14.74 11.47 6.01
N PRO A 662 -15.62 12.04 5.18
CA PRO A 662 -16.62 11.23 4.47
C PRO A 662 -16.00 10.08 3.63
N SER A 663 -14.92 10.35 2.90
CA SER A 663 -14.25 9.36 2.03
C SER A 663 -13.10 8.57 2.67
N LEU A 664 -12.53 9.00 3.79
CA LEU A 664 -11.28 8.43 4.31
C LEU A 664 -11.33 8.20 5.83
N VAL A 665 -11.05 6.97 6.27
CA VAL A 665 -10.86 6.64 7.68
C VAL A 665 -9.39 6.36 7.96
N THR A 666 -8.85 6.92 9.05
CA THR A 666 -7.45 6.74 9.45
C THR A 666 -7.35 6.43 10.94
N GLY A 667 -6.74 5.30 11.27
CA GLY A 667 -6.42 4.89 12.63
C GLY A 667 -4.93 5.05 12.92
N VAL A 668 -4.64 5.53 14.12
CA VAL A 668 -3.29 5.72 14.64
C VAL A 668 -3.17 5.09 16.02
N TRP A 669 -2.08 4.37 16.23
CA TRP A 669 -1.64 3.85 17.53
C TRP A 669 -0.23 4.33 17.87
N VAL A 670 0.03 4.56 19.15
CA VAL A 670 1.36 4.86 19.72
C VAL A 670 1.53 4.08 21.03
N GLY A 671 2.66 3.40 21.19
CA GLY A 671 2.95 2.58 22.38
C GLY A 671 4.39 2.04 22.42
N TYR A 672 4.68 1.22 23.43
CA TYR A 672 5.93 0.45 23.56
C TYR A 672 5.70 -1.04 23.25
N ASP A 673 6.69 -1.70 22.66
CA ASP A 673 6.62 -3.11 22.23
C ASP A 673 6.34 -4.05 23.42
N ASP A 674 6.92 -3.76 24.58
CA ASP A 674 6.80 -4.53 25.81
C ASP A 674 5.52 -4.24 26.64
N ASN A 675 4.57 -3.46 26.10
CA ASN A 675 3.37 -3.00 26.81
C ASN A 675 3.63 -2.15 28.07
N SER A 676 4.82 -1.59 28.23
CA SER A 676 5.06 -0.68 29.34
C SER A 676 4.24 0.63 29.21
N PRO A 677 3.85 1.25 30.33
CA PRO A 677 3.12 2.52 30.32
C PRO A 677 3.87 3.62 29.55
N THR A 678 3.15 4.42 28.75
CA THR A 678 3.73 5.59 28.06
C THR A 678 3.45 6.89 28.79
N GLY A 679 2.37 6.95 29.58
CA GLY A 679 1.86 8.19 30.18
C GLY A 679 1.21 9.16 29.17
N LEU A 680 1.15 8.75 27.89
CA LEU A 680 0.58 9.53 26.80
C LEU A 680 -0.88 9.09 26.56
N THR A 681 -1.71 10.04 26.13
CA THR A 681 -3.11 9.77 25.77
C THR A 681 -3.31 9.84 24.26
N GLY A 682 -4.46 9.35 23.80
CA GLY A 682 -4.85 9.47 22.39
C GLY A 682 -4.81 10.92 21.88
N GLY A 683 -5.21 11.88 22.71
CA GLY A 683 -5.17 13.31 22.38
C GLY A 683 -3.78 13.94 22.39
N SER A 684 -2.81 13.40 23.14
CA SER A 684 -1.44 13.95 23.19
C SER A 684 -0.46 13.28 22.21
N ALA A 685 -0.73 12.05 21.78
CA ALA A 685 0.19 11.27 20.94
C ALA A 685 -0.37 10.89 19.57
N ALA A 686 -1.54 10.23 19.53
CA ALA A 686 -2.10 9.70 18.28
C ALA A 686 -2.83 10.75 17.43
N ALA A 687 -3.68 11.59 18.04
CA ALA A 687 -4.40 12.65 17.33
C ALA A 687 -3.47 13.67 16.62
N PRO A 688 -2.31 14.06 17.19
CA PRO A 688 -1.33 14.88 16.47
C PRO A 688 -0.73 14.24 15.22
N ILE A 689 -0.51 12.91 15.22
CA ILE A 689 -0.07 12.19 14.02
C ILE A 689 -1.16 12.26 12.96
N TRP A 690 -2.41 11.96 13.35
CA TRP A 690 -3.57 12.03 12.45
C TRP A 690 -3.70 13.43 11.83
N ALA A 691 -3.64 14.49 12.63
CA ALA A 691 -3.76 15.87 12.15
C ALA A 691 -2.67 16.24 11.15
N ARG A 692 -1.41 15.85 11.42
CA ARG A 692 -0.28 16.11 10.51
C ARG A 692 -0.42 15.33 9.20
N TYR A 693 -0.88 14.07 9.28
CA TYR A 693 -1.15 13.26 8.10
C TYR A 693 -2.24 13.88 7.24
N MET A 694 -3.40 14.19 7.83
CA MET A 694 -4.55 14.76 7.11
C MET A 694 -4.23 16.13 6.48
N LYS A 695 -3.48 16.98 7.19
CA LYS A 695 -3.00 18.27 6.64
C LYS A 695 -2.01 18.09 5.49
N CYS A 696 -1.17 17.05 5.54
CA CYS A 696 -0.21 16.77 4.48
C CYS A 696 -0.89 16.25 3.21
N ILE A 697 -1.95 15.45 3.35
CA ILE A 697 -2.70 14.91 2.21
C ILE A 697 -3.80 15.83 1.69
N GLU A 698 -4.14 16.91 2.41
CA GLU A 698 -5.21 17.87 2.05
C GLU A 698 -5.16 18.34 0.58
N PRO A 699 -4.00 18.59 -0.06
CA PRO A 699 -3.94 18.94 -1.48
C PRO A 699 -4.51 17.87 -2.42
N TYR A 700 -4.52 16.60 -2.01
CA TYR A 700 -4.90 15.44 -2.84
C TYR A 700 -6.29 14.86 -2.51
N VAL A 701 -6.99 15.42 -1.53
CA VAL A 701 -8.31 14.94 -1.09
C VAL A 701 -9.35 15.96 -1.57
N GLU A 702 -10.47 15.47 -2.11
CA GLU A 702 -11.60 16.34 -2.45
C GLU A 702 -12.26 16.84 -1.16
N LYS A 703 -12.67 18.12 -1.13
CA LYS A 703 -13.37 18.68 0.03
C LYS A 703 -14.81 18.18 0.02
N GLU A 704 -15.13 17.35 1.01
CA GLU A 704 -16.45 16.75 1.18
C GLU A 704 -16.98 17.07 2.57
N ASP A 705 -18.27 17.38 2.67
CA ASP A 705 -18.98 17.56 3.95
C ASP A 705 -19.75 16.30 4.35
N PHE A 706 -20.03 16.15 5.64
CA PHE A 706 -20.92 15.11 6.14
C PHE A 706 -22.38 15.46 5.82
N ILE A 707 -22.95 14.82 4.81
CA ILE A 707 -24.31 15.06 4.36
C ILE A 707 -25.29 14.31 5.28
N PRO A 708 -26.27 15.00 5.91
CA PRO A 708 -27.31 14.33 6.70
C PRO A 708 -28.24 13.52 5.78
N PRO A 709 -28.52 12.25 6.10
CA PRO A 709 -29.49 11.45 5.35
C PRO A 709 -30.92 11.93 5.62
N GLN A 710 -31.85 11.52 4.76
CA GLN A 710 -33.28 11.72 5.03
C GLN A 710 -33.65 11.01 6.34
N GLY A 711 -34.50 11.64 7.17
CA GLY A 711 -34.85 11.08 8.48
C GLY A 711 -33.96 11.54 9.63
N VAL A 712 -33.02 12.45 9.40
CA VAL A 712 -32.34 13.22 10.46
C VAL A 712 -32.97 14.60 10.58
N VAL A 713 -33.18 15.07 11.81
CA VAL A 713 -33.69 16.41 12.12
C VAL A 713 -32.72 17.18 13.00
N PHE A 714 -32.63 18.49 12.79
CA PHE A 714 -31.86 19.39 13.64
C PHE A 714 -32.79 20.36 14.35
N LEU A 715 -32.62 20.51 15.66
CA LEU A 715 -33.46 21.34 16.51
C LEU A 715 -32.59 22.14 17.46
N ASP A 716 -32.98 23.38 17.73
CA ASP A 716 -32.39 24.16 18.82
C ASP A 716 -32.99 23.65 20.14
N ILE A 717 -32.12 23.20 21.04
CA ILE A 717 -32.51 22.61 22.33
C ILE A 717 -32.03 23.49 23.45
N ASP A 718 -32.91 23.75 24.40
CA ASP A 718 -32.56 24.32 25.69
C ASP A 718 -31.96 23.23 26.58
N TYR A 719 -30.66 23.34 26.87
CA TYR A 719 -29.94 22.33 27.66
C TYR A 719 -30.25 22.36 29.15
N GLU A 720 -30.91 23.41 29.66
CA GLU A 720 -31.38 23.43 31.05
C GLU A 720 -32.59 22.52 31.24
N THR A 721 -33.47 22.46 30.24
CA THR A 721 -34.77 21.81 30.35
C THR A 721 -34.92 20.56 29.47
N GLY A 722 -34.09 20.44 28.44
CA GLY A 722 -34.18 19.39 27.41
C GLY A 722 -35.31 19.62 26.40
N ALA A 723 -35.98 20.77 26.44
CA ALA A 723 -37.06 21.12 25.53
C ALA A 723 -36.54 21.75 24.23
N ILE A 724 -37.35 21.70 23.18
CA ILE A 724 -37.13 22.44 21.94
C ILE A 724 -37.21 23.95 22.26
N ALA A 725 -36.15 24.69 21.98
CA ALA A 725 -36.10 26.12 22.15
C ALA A 725 -36.76 26.81 20.94
N ALA A 726 -37.95 27.37 21.14
CA ALA A 726 -38.53 28.29 20.15
C ALA A 726 -37.74 29.61 20.12
N PRO A 727 -37.86 30.43 19.05
CA PRO A 727 -37.13 31.70 18.94
C PRO A 727 -37.34 32.69 20.10
N ASP A 728 -38.45 32.55 20.84
CA ASP A 728 -38.81 33.36 22.02
C ASP A 728 -38.47 32.70 23.37
N CYS A 729 -37.80 31.54 23.37
CA CYS A 729 -37.37 30.85 24.59
C CYS A 729 -36.34 31.72 25.34
N PRO A 730 -36.55 32.02 26.64
CA PRO A 730 -35.65 32.89 27.41
C PRO A 730 -34.32 32.21 27.82
N SER A 731 -34.12 30.94 27.47
CA SER A 731 -32.93 30.17 27.87
C SER A 731 -31.65 30.77 27.29
N LYS A 732 -30.60 30.80 28.12
CA LYS A 732 -29.25 31.24 27.72
C LYS A 732 -28.36 30.09 27.26
N VAL A 733 -28.85 28.84 27.37
CA VAL A 733 -28.07 27.63 27.09
C VAL A 733 -28.71 26.83 25.96
N VAL A 734 -29.00 27.52 24.86
CA VAL A 734 -29.55 26.90 23.65
C VAL A 734 -28.42 26.41 22.75
N ALA A 735 -28.50 25.17 22.29
CA ALA A 735 -27.61 24.67 21.25
C ALA A 735 -28.34 23.77 20.25
N LYS A 736 -27.91 23.86 18.99
CA LYS A 736 -28.40 23.02 17.90
C LYS A 736 -27.99 21.57 18.11
N GLU A 737 -28.97 20.68 18.13
CA GLU A 737 -28.80 19.24 18.30
C GLU A 737 -29.39 18.45 17.14
N VAL A 738 -28.95 17.19 17.04
CA VAL A 738 -29.31 16.28 15.95
C VAL A 738 -30.05 15.06 16.48
N PHE A 739 -31.14 14.67 15.82
CA PHE A 739 -31.97 13.54 16.21
C PHE A 739 -32.31 12.67 15.01
N VAL A 740 -32.52 11.38 15.27
CA VAL A 740 -33.26 10.53 14.33
C VAL A 740 -34.72 10.95 14.42
N LYS A 741 -35.38 11.17 13.29
CA LYS A 741 -36.77 11.61 13.22
C LYS A 741 -37.68 10.67 14.03
N GLY A 742 -38.50 11.25 14.90
CA GLY A 742 -39.34 10.53 15.85
C GLY A 742 -38.67 10.27 17.20
N THR A 743 -37.42 10.67 17.41
CA THR A 743 -36.71 10.57 18.70
C THR A 743 -36.45 11.93 19.35
N GLU A 744 -36.76 13.02 18.65
CA GLU A 744 -36.67 14.38 19.18
C GLU A 744 -37.58 14.59 20.41
N PRO A 745 -37.26 15.58 21.27
CA PRO A 745 -38.11 15.96 22.39
C PRO A 745 -39.49 16.45 21.94
N ASP A 746 -40.49 16.26 22.79
CA ASP A 746 -41.89 16.64 22.54
C ASP A 746 -42.32 17.93 23.25
N LEU A 747 -41.49 18.45 24.18
CA LEU A 747 -41.72 19.70 24.89
C LEU A 747 -41.08 20.88 24.16
N ILE A 748 -41.78 22.02 24.10
CA ILE A 748 -41.31 23.28 23.53
C ILE A 748 -41.22 24.33 24.64
N CYS A 749 -40.07 25.00 24.76
CA CYS A 749 -39.85 26.19 25.58
C CYS A 749 -40.31 27.45 24.82
N ARG A 750 -41.14 28.28 25.44
CA ARG A 750 -41.58 29.59 24.94
C ARG A 750 -41.38 30.71 25.96
N ARG A 751 -41.75 31.94 25.57
CA ARG A 751 -41.70 33.14 26.43
C ARG A 751 -42.29 32.88 27.82
N GLY A 752 -41.55 33.27 28.87
CA GLY A 752 -41.91 33.03 30.27
C GLY A 752 -41.44 31.69 30.84
N GLY A 753 -40.78 30.83 30.04
CA GLY A 753 -40.30 29.51 30.48
C GLY A 753 -41.39 28.44 30.49
N ASN A 754 -42.59 28.77 30.01
CA ASN A 754 -43.71 27.84 29.87
C ASN A 754 -43.37 26.73 28.87
N ARG A 755 -43.75 25.49 29.23
CA ARG A 755 -43.50 24.28 28.43
C ARG A 755 -44.81 23.76 27.87
N GLU A 756 -44.95 23.79 26.56
CA GLU A 756 -46.11 23.24 25.85
C GLU A 756 -45.70 21.96 25.11
N ARG A 757 -46.63 21.01 24.96
CA ARG A 757 -46.39 19.84 24.10
C ARG A 757 -46.50 20.25 22.64
N SER A 758 -45.58 19.77 21.82
CA SER A 758 -45.57 20.01 20.37
C SER A 758 -46.81 19.41 19.69
N ALA A 759 -47.54 20.23 18.93
CA ALA A 759 -48.73 19.82 18.20
C ALA A 759 -48.47 18.80 17.08
N THR A 760 -47.21 18.61 16.65
CA THR A 760 -46.85 17.77 15.49
C THR A 760 -46.82 16.26 15.77
N GLN A 761 -46.88 15.80 17.03
CA GLN A 761 -46.88 14.36 17.35
C GLN A 761 -48.26 13.75 17.65
N TYR A 762 -49.35 14.53 17.65
CA TYR A 762 -50.71 14.02 17.93
C TYR A 762 -51.23 13.00 16.88
N LYS A 763 -50.47 12.72 15.81
CA LYS A 763 -50.82 11.73 14.77
C LYS A 763 -49.77 10.64 14.52
N ALA A 764 -48.71 10.53 15.31
CA ALA A 764 -47.83 9.37 15.25
C ALA A 764 -48.41 8.26 16.13
N ARG A 765 -49.24 7.37 15.55
CA ARG A 765 -49.55 6.08 16.18
C ARG A 765 -48.24 5.41 16.54
N ASP A 766 -48.09 5.08 17.81
CA ASP A 766 -47.01 4.27 18.38
C ASP A 766 -46.61 3.11 17.45
N PRO A 767 -45.45 3.17 16.78
CA PRO A 767 -44.94 2.03 16.02
C PRO A 767 -44.45 0.90 16.93
N PHE A 768 -44.40 1.12 18.25
CA PHE A 768 -43.91 0.20 19.28
C PHE A 768 -45.01 -0.49 20.09
N LYS A 769 -46.30 -0.37 19.71
CA LYS A 769 -47.29 -1.37 20.11
C LYS A 769 -47.01 -2.66 19.36
N ALA A 770 -46.08 -3.44 19.92
CA ALA A 770 -45.92 -4.85 19.59
C ALA A 770 -47.31 -5.48 19.52
N LYS A 771 -47.68 -6.02 18.34
CA LYS A 771 -48.75 -7.02 18.27
C LYS A 771 -48.40 -8.05 19.32
N LYS A 772 -49.14 -8.07 20.45
CA LYS A 772 -49.11 -9.17 21.41
C LYS A 772 -49.25 -10.43 20.55
N LYS A 773 -48.16 -11.18 20.36
CA LYS A 773 -48.24 -12.53 19.82
C LYS A 773 -49.18 -13.27 20.76
N ARG A 774 -50.39 -13.58 20.27
CA ARG A 774 -51.31 -14.48 20.96
C ARG A 774 -50.49 -15.72 21.28
N LYS A 775 -50.28 -16.03 22.57
CA LYS A 775 -49.72 -17.32 22.96
C LYS A 775 -50.58 -18.37 22.29
N ARG A 776 -49.97 -19.25 21.49
CA ARG A 776 -50.66 -20.43 20.95
C ARG A 776 -51.20 -21.20 22.15
N GLY A 777 -52.51 -21.40 22.20
CA GLY A 777 -53.12 -22.21 23.24
C GLY A 777 -52.73 -23.67 23.03
N LEU A 778 -52.76 -24.47 24.09
CA LEU A 778 -52.49 -25.92 24.06
C LEU A 778 -53.27 -26.63 22.93
N TRP A 779 -54.45 -26.11 22.58
CA TRP A 779 -55.32 -26.58 21.50
C TRP A 779 -54.77 -26.35 20.08
N ASP A 780 -54.00 -25.28 19.83
CA ASP A 780 -53.39 -25.01 18.51
C ASP A 780 -52.19 -25.94 18.20
N VAL A 781 -51.62 -26.57 19.25
CA VAL A 781 -50.51 -27.52 19.16
C VAL A 781 -51.01 -28.95 18.97
N LEU A 782 -52.19 -29.29 19.54
CA LEU A 782 -52.77 -30.63 19.46
C LEU A 782 -53.57 -30.87 18.18
N PHE A 783 -54.19 -29.83 17.61
CA PHE A 783 -55.05 -29.97 16.42
C PHE A 783 -54.66 -28.94 15.37
N GLY A 784 -53.63 -29.26 14.58
CA GLY A 784 -53.11 -28.39 13.53
C GLY A 784 -54.21 -27.88 12.60
N ARG A 785 -54.22 -26.58 12.31
CA ARG A 785 -55.14 -26.01 11.32
C ARG A 785 -54.81 -26.53 9.92
N LYS A 786 -55.81 -27.16 9.31
CA LYS A 786 -55.86 -27.49 7.88
C LYS A 786 -55.56 -26.25 7.03
N ASN A 787 -54.70 -26.45 6.03
CA ASN A 787 -54.44 -25.54 4.93
C ASN A 787 -55.74 -25.13 4.23
N GLN A 788 -55.85 -23.86 3.83
CA GLN A 788 -56.50 -23.47 2.58
C GLN A 788 -55.84 -22.20 2.01
N PRO A 789 -55.80 -22.03 0.67
CA PRO A 789 -54.87 -21.14 0.00
C PRO A 789 -55.49 -19.78 -0.36
N ARG A 790 -54.70 -18.71 -0.21
CA ARG A 790 -54.37 -17.72 -1.25
C ARG A 790 -53.32 -16.75 -0.72
#